data_AF-A0A950WJQ6-F1
#
_entry.id   AF-A0A950WJQ6-F1
#
_cell.length_a   1.000
_cell.length_b   1.000
_cell.length_c   1.000
_cell.angle_alpha   90.00
_cell.angle_beta   90.00
_cell.angle_gamma   90.00
#
_symmetry.space_group_name_H-M   'P 1'
#
loop_
_entity.id
_entity.type
_entity.pdbx_description
1 polymer ?
#
loop_
_entity_poly.entity_id
_entity_poly.type
_entity_poly.pdbx_seq_one_letter_code
_entity_poly.pdbx_strand_id
1 'polypeptide(L)'
;AWAGNPLMDEERRAFYEYNAALMEPWDGPAAIAFTDGRQIGATLDRNGLRPARYLVTRDDRIVMASEMGVLQIPEKDIVTKWRLQPGKMLLVDLEEGRLIPDEEIKATLSRSHPYREWLERTQIVLEELPAASSTPAISNIALLERQQTFGYTEEDLKILMSPMASTGEEAVGSMGNDTPISALSDKPKSLFTYFKQNFAQVTNPPIDPIREELVMSLVSIIGPRPNLFDLEGLSHTKRLEVRQPILTNADLEKIRSISDVSDSHFKSLTLDSTWLADKGPEGLTPALEALCQKAEQAVKDGINIIILSDRAAGSDRIPLPSLLACAAVHHHLIRKGLRTSVGLVVESGEPREVHHFACLAGYGAEAINPYLAFETLIAMKDDLPQKLEEKEILKRYIKSIDKGLLKVMSKMGISTYQSYCGAQIFDAVGLRSDFVETFFTGTATRIEGVGLSEIAEEAVRRHLTAFGDSPIYREMLSVGGEYAYRVRGEDHAWTAETVGTLQHAVRGNSYDRYRAFAKIVNEQSERLLTIRGLFRLKSAAEDGRTSVPLDEVEPAEKIVRRFATGAMSYGSISREAHTTLAIAMNRIGGKSNTGEGGEESDRFKPLPNGDSMRSAIKQVASGRFGVTAEYLVNSDMMQIKMAQGAKPGEGGQLPGHKVDKTIAKVRHSTPGVGLISPPPHHDIYSIEDLAQLIFDLKNVNPAGAVSVKLVSEVGVGTVAAGVSKARADHVTIAGYEGGTGASPLTSIKHAGSPWEIGLAETHQTLVANRLRGRIAVQVDGGIRTGRDVVVGALLGADEFGFATAPLIAAGCIMMRKCHLNTCPVGVATQDPVLRKRFKGQPEHVINFFFFVAEEVRELMAELGYRTFNEMIGQMQMLDQRRVIAHWKAKGLDFSRLFYRPEAPAGVAICNTEKQDHKINDILDRRLIADARAALDRGAPVRIVTTIQNTDRTAGAMLSGEIAQRYGHTGLPDDTIHVKLVGTAGQSFGAWLAKGVTLELEGEGNDYVGKGLSGGRIIVRPPVDSGIVPEDSIIIGNTVLYGAISGECYFRGIAGERFAVRNSGATAVVEGAGDHCCEYMTGGIVVVLGPTGRNFAAGMSGGIAYVLDEDGTFPTRCNMAMVELEPVPEEEEVNAREYHHAADLATNGRVEVLSDMTRYDAARLHLLISRQARFAGSLRAAHILEHWAEYLPKFRKVMPLEYRRALAEMKAQEASVPRLMAAGA
;
A
#
# COMPACT_ATOMS: atom_id res chain seq x y z
N ALA A 1 -0.12 -21.36 1.12
CA ALA A 1 -1.07 -21.07 0.02
C ALA A 1 -1.17 -22.28 -0.89
N TRP A 2 -2.35 -22.91 -1.00
CA TRP A 2 -2.56 -24.13 -1.80
C TRP A 2 -3.32 -23.85 -3.11
N ALA A 3 -4.32 -22.96 -3.06
CA ALA A 3 -5.12 -22.54 -4.20
C ALA A 3 -4.20 -21.95 -5.29
N GLY A 4 -4.21 -22.55 -6.49
CA GLY A 4 -3.41 -22.09 -7.62
C GLY A 4 -1.91 -22.42 -7.59
N ASN A 5 -1.41 -23.22 -6.63
CA ASN A 5 0.00 -23.65 -6.64
C ASN A 5 0.20 -24.88 -7.55
N PRO A 6 0.86 -24.78 -8.72
CA PRO A 6 1.04 -25.90 -9.64
C PRO A 6 2.12 -26.90 -9.18
N LEU A 7 2.94 -26.54 -8.18
CA LEU A 7 4.05 -27.37 -7.67
C LEU A 7 3.64 -28.30 -6.52
N MET A 8 2.39 -28.21 -6.06
CA MET A 8 1.89 -29.02 -4.96
C MET A 8 1.36 -30.36 -5.49
N ASP A 9 1.76 -31.46 -4.85
CA ASP A 9 1.24 -32.79 -5.15
C ASP A 9 -0.27 -32.89 -4.85
N GLU A 10 -0.95 -33.78 -5.55
CA GLU A 10 -2.41 -33.89 -5.50
C GLU A 10 -2.94 -34.38 -4.15
N GLU A 11 -2.20 -35.26 -3.44
CA GLU A 11 -2.59 -35.73 -2.09
C GLU A 11 -2.58 -34.56 -1.10
N ARG A 12 -1.51 -33.76 -1.11
CA ARG A 12 -1.38 -32.57 -0.26
C ARG A 12 -2.36 -31.47 -0.65
N ARG A 13 -2.63 -31.29 -1.96
CA ARG A 13 -3.67 -30.36 -2.43
C ARG A 13 -5.03 -30.75 -1.85
N ALA A 14 -5.41 -32.03 -1.96
CA ALA A 14 -6.66 -32.54 -1.42
C ALA A 14 -6.76 -32.36 0.10
N PHE A 15 -5.67 -32.58 0.83
CA PHE A 15 -5.61 -32.30 2.27
C PHE A 15 -5.93 -30.83 2.58
N TYR A 16 -5.25 -29.88 1.92
CA TYR A 16 -5.47 -28.46 2.20
C TYR A 16 -6.85 -27.97 1.74
N GLU A 17 -7.34 -28.45 0.60
CA GLU A 17 -8.67 -28.13 0.09
C GLU A 17 -9.78 -28.60 1.05
N TYR A 18 -9.67 -29.83 1.55
CA TYR A 18 -10.59 -30.35 2.57
C TYR A 18 -10.56 -29.52 3.87
N ASN A 19 -9.35 -29.17 4.35
CA ASN A 19 -9.18 -28.40 5.59
C ASN A 19 -9.57 -26.92 5.46
N ALA A 20 -9.39 -26.32 4.28
CA ALA A 20 -9.84 -24.95 3.99
C ALA A 20 -11.36 -24.80 4.10
N ALA A 21 -12.10 -25.90 3.97
CA ALA A 21 -13.53 -25.93 4.23
C ALA A 21 -13.92 -26.06 5.70
N LEU A 22 -12.97 -26.39 6.58
CA LEU A 22 -13.20 -26.56 8.01
C LEU A 22 -13.01 -25.25 8.78
N MET A 23 -11.90 -24.57 8.51
CA MET A 23 -11.46 -23.39 9.25
C MET A 23 -10.89 -22.37 8.28
N GLU A 24 -11.35 -21.13 8.38
CA GLU A 24 -10.74 -20.02 7.67
C GLU A 24 -9.32 -19.74 8.19
N PRO A 25 -8.39 -19.28 7.33
CA PRO A 25 -7.06 -18.91 7.79
C PRO A 25 -7.06 -17.75 8.78
N TRP A 26 -6.22 -17.85 9.81
CA TRP A 26 -5.89 -16.76 10.72
C TRP A 26 -4.68 -16.01 10.14
N ASP A 27 -4.95 -14.98 9.34
CA ASP A 27 -3.92 -14.31 8.54
C ASP A 27 -3.17 -13.21 9.31
N GLY A 28 -1.99 -12.84 8.81
CA GLY A 28 -1.11 -11.82 9.37
C GLY A 28 0.34 -12.29 9.59
N PRO A 29 1.32 -11.38 9.79
CA PRO A 29 2.71 -11.76 10.01
C PRO A 29 2.87 -12.61 11.27
N ALA A 30 3.44 -13.81 11.12
CA ALA A 30 3.65 -14.70 12.27
C ALA A 30 4.92 -15.55 12.10
N ALA A 31 5.71 -15.59 13.17
CA ALA A 31 6.70 -16.64 13.42
C ALA A 31 6.31 -17.29 14.74
N ILE A 32 5.81 -18.53 14.68
CA ILE A 32 5.23 -19.23 15.82
C ILE A 32 6.18 -20.35 16.21
N ALA A 33 6.57 -20.36 17.49
CA ALA A 33 7.17 -21.52 18.14
C ALA A 33 6.13 -22.14 19.09
N PHE A 34 5.98 -23.46 19.07
CA PHE A 34 4.96 -24.18 19.83
C PHE A 34 5.48 -25.51 20.35
N THR A 35 4.81 -26.04 21.38
CA THR A 35 5.09 -27.38 21.93
C THR A 35 3.84 -27.94 22.59
N ASP A 36 3.67 -29.25 22.51
CA ASP A 36 2.67 -30.02 23.27
C ASP A 36 3.29 -30.73 24.49
N GLY A 37 4.58 -30.48 24.77
CA GLY A 37 5.37 -31.14 25.81
C GLY A 37 6.14 -32.39 25.36
N ARG A 38 5.91 -32.90 24.14
CA ARG A 38 6.64 -34.03 23.53
C ARG A 38 7.37 -33.62 22.26
N GLN A 39 6.74 -32.76 21.47
CA GLN A 39 7.28 -32.21 20.25
C GLN A 39 7.49 -30.70 20.41
N ILE A 40 8.54 -30.19 19.78
CA ILE A 40 8.82 -28.75 19.70
C ILE A 40 8.79 -28.39 18.22
N GLY A 41 7.89 -27.48 17.85
CA GLY A 41 7.69 -27.08 16.47
C GLY A 41 7.81 -25.58 16.25
N ALA A 42 8.06 -25.21 15.01
CA ALA A 42 7.97 -23.83 14.56
C ALA A 42 7.45 -23.73 13.13
N THR A 43 6.69 -22.69 12.84
CA THR A 43 6.16 -22.38 11.51
C THR A 43 6.09 -20.88 11.29
N LEU A 44 6.05 -20.49 10.02
CA LEU A 44 5.73 -19.12 9.62
C LEU A 44 4.28 -19.01 9.15
N ASP A 45 3.81 -17.77 9.05
CA ASP A 45 2.63 -17.44 8.27
C ASP A 45 2.79 -17.82 6.79
N ARG A 46 1.69 -17.77 6.06
CA ARG A 46 1.60 -18.22 4.66
C ARG A 46 2.50 -17.44 3.69
N ASN A 47 2.88 -16.22 4.04
CA ASN A 47 3.67 -15.27 3.24
C ASN A 47 5.11 -15.13 3.77
N GLY A 48 5.41 -15.69 4.95
CA GLY A 48 6.73 -15.64 5.60
C GLY A 48 7.18 -14.22 5.92
N LEU A 49 6.31 -13.43 6.55
CA LEU A 49 6.53 -11.99 6.78
C LEU A 49 7.40 -11.70 8.01
N ARG A 50 7.76 -12.72 8.81
CA ARG A 50 8.69 -12.61 9.93
C ARG A 50 9.92 -13.50 9.73
N PRO A 51 11.12 -13.05 10.12
CA PRO A 51 12.32 -13.87 10.03
C PRO A 51 12.33 -14.93 11.14
N ALA A 52 12.71 -16.15 10.77
CA ALA A 52 13.06 -17.21 11.71
C ALA A 52 14.20 -18.04 11.12
N ARG A 53 15.33 -18.02 11.81
CA ARG A 53 16.58 -18.65 11.41
C ARG A 53 16.96 -19.72 12.42
N TYR A 54 17.57 -20.80 11.95
CA TYR A 54 18.02 -21.86 12.84
C TYR A 54 19.38 -22.43 12.42
N LEU A 55 20.12 -22.91 13.42
CA LEU A 55 21.34 -23.67 13.24
C LEU A 55 21.26 -25.01 13.95
N VAL A 56 22.00 -25.99 13.45
CA VAL A 56 22.18 -27.31 14.06
C VAL A 56 23.67 -27.55 14.30
N THR A 57 24.02 -28.03 15.49
CA THR A 57 25.39 -28.34 15.88
C THR A 57 25.72 -29.83 15.72
N ARG A 58 27.00 -30.19 15.75
CA ARG A 58 27.49 -31.58 15.70
C ARG A 58 27.04 -32.45 16.88
N ASP A 59 26.63 -31.84 17.99
CA ASP A 59 26.06 -32.52 19.16
C ASP A 59 24.53 -32.45 19.20
N ASP A 60 23.90 -32.32 18.02
CA ASP A 60 22.45 -32.37 17.78
C ASP A 60 21.64 -31.30 18.53
N ARG A 61 22.25 -30.16 18.89
CA ARG A 61 21.51 -29.01 19.41
C ARG A 61 20.97 -28.18 18.26
N ILE A 62 19.70 -27.81 18.38
CA ILE A 62 19.07 -26.84 17.50
C ILE A 62 18.84 -25.53 18.23
N VAL A 63 19.22 -24.42 17.59
CA VAL A 63 18.95 -23.07 18.08
C VAL A 63 18.18 -22.34 16.99
N MET A 64 16.95 -21.91 17.31
CA MET A 64 16.14 -21.07 16.44
C MET A 64 15.93 -19.70 17.07
N ALA A 65 16.10 -18.64 16.28
CA ALA A 65 15.84 -17.27 16.69
C ALA A 65 15.42 -16.42 15.48
N SER A 66 14.95 -15.19 15.73
CA SER A 66 14.61 -14.25 14.65
C SER A 66 15.84 -13.77 13.86
N GLU A 67 17.02 -13.78 14.47
CA GLU A 67 18.29 -13.36 13.87
C GLU A 67 19.40 -14.38 14.15
N MET A 68 20.42 -14.44 13.29
CA MET A 68 21.66 -15.16 13.59
C MET A 68 22.57 -14.34 14.49
N GLY A 69 23.52 -15.02 15.15
CA GLY A 69 24.50 -14.38 16.04
C GLY A 69 24.00 -14.11 17.46
N VAL A 70 22.83 -14.62 17.84
CA VAL A 70 22.24 -14.45 19.19
C VAL A 70 22.97 -15.22 20.28
N LEU A 71 23.61 -16.35 19.92
CA LEU A 71 24.46 -17.15 20.79
C LEU A 71 25.81 -17.38 20.11
N GLN A 72 26.89 -17.32 20.90
CA GLN A 72 28.25 -17.58 20.42
C GLN A 72 28.48 -19.09 20.36
N ILE A 73 28.46 -19.67 19.16
CA ILE A 73 28.73 -21.08 18.90
C ILE A 73 29.92 -21.17 17.93
N PRO A 74 30.94 -22.00 18.19
CA PRO A 74 32.07 -22.15 17.28
C PRO A 74 31.62 -22.62 15.89
N GLU A 75 32.07 -21.94 14.83
CA GLU A 75 31.66 -22.23 13.44
C GLU A 75 31.98 -23.65 12.99
N LYS A 76 33.09 -24.22 13.46
CA LYS A 76 33.46 -25.62 13.21
C LYS A 76 32.46 -26.64 13.74
N ASP A 77 31.69 -26.27 14.77
CA ASP A 77 30.72 -27.15 15.44
C ASP A 77 29.32 -27.03 14.83
N ILE A 78 29.08 -26.06 13.93
CA ILE A 78 27.81 -25.87 13.22
C ILE A 78 27.84 -26.70 11.94
N VAL A 79 26.83 -27.55 11.74
CA VAL A 79 26.69 -28.41 10.55
C VAL A 79 25.63 -27.91 9.58
N THR A 80 24.66 -27.12 10.06
CA THR A 80 23.59 -26.56 9.24
C THR A 80 23.26 -25.16 9.70
N LYS A 81 23.08 -24.24 8.74
CA LYS A 81 22.48 -22.92 8.95
C LYS A 81 21.38 -22.73 7.94
N TRP A 82 20.15 -22.50 8.41
CA TRP A 82 19.00 -22.36 7.53
C TRP A 82 17.95 -21.40 8.09
N ARG A 83 16.81 -21.32 7.40
CA ARG A 83 15.65 -20.50 7.78
C ARG A 83 14.36 -21.29 7.67
N LEU A 84 13.34 -20.87 8.40
CA LEU A 84 11.98 -21.26 8.07
C LEU A 84 11.53 -20.57 6.79
N GLN A 85 10.77 -21.29 5.98
CA GLN A 85 10.24 -20.81 4.70
C GLN A 85 8.71 -20.74 4.77
N PRO A 86 8.06 -19.88 3.97
CA PRO A 86 6.60 -19.76 3.96
C PRO A 86 5.91 -21.13 3.81
N GLY A 87 5.08 -21.49 4.78
CA GLY A 87 4.34 -22.76 4.81
C GLY A 87 5.17 -24.02 5.05
N LYS A 88 6.46 -23.94 5.41
CA LYS A 88 7.24 -25.09 5.91
C LYS A 88 7.30 -25.10 7.43
N MET A 89 7.36 -26.30 8.00
CA MET A 89 7.46 -26.53 9.44
C MET A 89 8.83 -27.08 9.83
N LEU A 90 9.33 -26.65 10.97
CA LEU A 90 10.44 -27.28 11.69
C LEU A 90 9.84 -28.03 12.87
N LEU A 91 10.11 -29.33 13.00
CA LEU A 91 9.59 -30.15 14.10
C LEU A 91 10.72 -31.00 14.68
N VAL A 92 10.89 -30.93 15.99
CA VAL A 92 11.76 -31.78 16.80
C VAL A 92 10.85 -32.72 17.58
N ASP A 93 11.07 -34.02 17.43
CA ASP A 93 10.40 -35.03 18.24
C ASP A 93 11.37 -35.52 19.33
N LEU A 94 11.00 -35.28 20.60
CA LEU A 94 11.85 -35.65 21.74
C LEU A 94 11.76 -37.15 22.08
N GLU A 95 10.70 -37.85 21.65
CA GLU A 95 10.54 -39.29 21.84
C GLU A 95 11.34 -40.06 20.79
N GLU A 96 11.33 -39.60 19.52
CA GLU A 96 12.16 -40.18 18.45
C GLU A 96 13.61 -39.69 18.47
N GLY A 97 13.88 -38.57 19.16
CA GLY A 97 15.22 -38.01 19.29
C GLY A 97 15.79 -37.44 17.99
N ARG A 98 14.93 -36.93 17.10
CA ARG A 98 15.35 -36.41 15.78
C ARG A 98 14.51 -35.22 15.29
N LEU A 99 15.05 -34.54 14.29
CA LEU A 99 14.29 -33.58 13.47
C LEU A 99 13.43 -34.33 12.47
N ILE A 100 12.14 -34.00 12.41
CA ILE A 100 11.20 -34.54 11.42
C ILE A 100 11.17 -33.58 10.22
N PRO A 101 11.54 -34.03 9.01
CA PRO A 101 11.49 -33.20 7.81
C PRO A 101 10.06 -32.74 7.47
N ASP A 102 9.91 -31.51 6.97
CA ASP A 102 8.62 -30.94 6.54
C ASP A 102 7.84 -31.86 5.58
N GLU A 103 8.55 -32.51 4.66
CA GLU A 103 7.95 -33.44 3.71
C GLU A 103 7.36 -34.67 4.38
N GLU A 104 8.04 -35.20 5.40
CA GLU A 104 7.58 -36.35 6.19
C GLU A 104 6.33 -35.99 7.01
N ILE A 105 6.35 -34.83 7.68
CA ILE A 105 5.19 -34.31 8.44
C ILE A 105 3.97 -34.22 7.52
N LYS A 106 4.13 -33.52 6.40
CA LYS A 106 3.01 -33.25 5.49
C LYS A 106 2.54 -34.49 4.75
N ALA A 107 3.44 -35.41 4.38
CA ALA A 107 3.05 -36.67 3.76
C ALA A 107 2.28 -37.56 4.73
N THR A 108 2.68 -37.60 6.00
CA THR A 108 1.96 -38.34 7.05
C THR A 108 0.57 -37.77 7.25
N LEU A 109 0.45 -36.43 7.36
CA LEU A 109 -0.84 -35.76 7.52
C LEU A 109 -1.73 -35.91 6.28
N SER A 110 -1.21 -35.72 5.06
CA SER A 110 -2.00 -35.80 3.83
C SER A 110 -2.45 -37.22 3.51
N ARG A 111 -1.82 -38.25 4.09
CA ARG A 111 -2.20 -39.67 3.93
C ARG A 111 -2.96 -40.24 5.13
N SER A 112 -3.18 -39.46 6.18
CA SER A 112 -3.91 -39.91 7.37
C SER A 112 -5.35 -40.32 7.05
N HIS A 113 -5.94 -39.74 6.01
CA HIS A 113 -7.29 -40.04 5.53
C HIS A 113 -7.37 -39.95 3.98
N PRO A 114 -8.37 -40.58 3.33
CA PRO A 114 -8.52 -40.53 1.88
C PRO A 114 -9.19 -39.21 1.44
N TYR A 115 -8.50 -38.08 1.62
CA TYR A 115 -9.05 -36.73 1.39
C TYR A 115 -9.61 -36.51 -0.02
N ARG A 116 -8.99 -37.11 -1.06
CA ARG A 116 -9.48 -36.99 -2.43
C ARG A 116 -10.86 -37.64 -2.59
N GLU A 117 -11.04 -38.85 -2.07
CA GLU A 117 -12.34 -39.52 -2.10
C GLU A 117 -13.38 -38.75 -1.27
N TRP A 118 -12.95 -38.16 -0.15
CA TRP A 118 -13.82 -37.32 0.67
C TRP A 118 -14.26 -36.06 -0.08
N LEU A 119 -13.36 -35.41 -0.82
CA LEU A 119 -13.70 -34.25 -1.66
C LEU A 119 -14.67 -34.64 -2.77
N GLU A 120 -14.39 -35.70 -3.53
CA GLU A 120 -15.27 -36.19 -4.61
C GLU A 120 -16.69 -36.51 -4.12
N ARG A 121 -16.81 -36.98 -2.88
CA ARG A 121 -18.11 -37.26 -2.24
C ARG A 121 -18.80 -36.03 -1.68
N THR A 122 -18.06 -35.05 -1.16
CA THR A 122 -18.60 -33.94 -0.37
C THR A 122 -18.67 -32.62 -1.12
N GLN A 123 -17.83 -32.37 -2.11
CA GLN A 123 -17.75 -31.08 -2.77
C GLN A 123 -18.81 -30.95 -3.88
N ILE A 124 -19.57 -29.87 -3.84
CA ILE A 124 -20.44 -29.41 -4.92
C ILE A 124 -19.89 -28.08 -5.41
N VAL A 125 -19.37 -28.03 -6.62
CA VAL A 125 -18.92 -26.79 -7.27
C VAL A 125 -20.08 -26.20 -8.07
N LEU A 126 -20.54 -25.00 -7.70
CA LEU A 126 -21.74 -24.37 -8.29
C LEU A 126 -21.66 -24.21 -9.82
N GLU A 127 -20.49 -23.87 -10.33
CA GLU A 127 -20.27 -23.63 -11.75
C GLU A 127 -20.42 -24.92 -12.59
N GLU A 128 -20.20 -26.09 -11.97
CA GLU A 128 -20.24 -27.41 -12.60
C GLU A 128 -21.62 -28.07 -12.53
N LEU A 129 -22.53 -27.52 -11.72
CA LEU A 129 -23.92 -27.96 -11.67
C LEU A 129 -24.64 -27.69 -13.00
N PRO A 130 -25.59 -28.56 -13.39
CA PRO A 130 -26.42 -28.36 -14.57
C PRO A 130 -27.18 -27.03 -14.49
N ALA A 131 -27.59 -26.51 -15.64
CA ALA A 131 -28.43 -25.31 -15.68
C ALA A 131 -29.74 -25.56 -14.91
N ALA A 132 -30.16 -24.58 -14.11
CA ALA A 132 -31.43 -24.63 -13.42
C ALA A 132 -32.59 -24.72 -14.43
N SER A 133 -33.65 -25.43 -14.05
CA SER A 133 -34.88 -25.51 -14.86
C SER A 133 -35.70 -24.22 -14.83
N SER A 134 -35.46 -23.34 -13.84
CA SER A 134 -36.12 -22.04 -13.71
C SER A 134 -35.40 -20.95 -14.51
N THR A 135 -36.17 -20.14 -15.22
CA THR A 135 -35.68 -18.89 -15.81
C THR A 135 -35.67 -17.78 -14.77
N PRO A 136 -34.66 -16.88 -14.80
CA PRO A 136 -34.61 -15.72 -13.90
C PRO A 136 -35.90 -14.89 -14.00
N ALA A 137 -36.40 -14.42 -12.85
CA ALA A 137 -37.58 -13.56 -12.82
C ALA A 137 -37.36 -12.27 -13.64
N ILE A 138 -38.26 -11.96 -14.57
CA ILE A 138 -38.24 -10.73 -15.35
C ILE A 138 -39.08 -9.69 -14.61
N SER A 139 -38.49 -8.52 -14.30
CA SER A 139 -39.24 -7.43 -13.70
C SER A 139 -40.17 -6.79 -14.72
N ASN A 140 -41.37 -6.42 -14.28
CA ASN A 140 -42.37 -5.68 -15.04
C ASN A 140 -42.12 -4.15 -15.05
N ILE A 141 -41.03 -3.69 -14.43
CA ILE A 141 -40.67 -2.28 -14.26
C ILE A 141 -39.55 -1.91 -15.23
N ALA A 142 -39.61 -0.70 -15.79
CA ALA A 142 -38.59 -0.24 -16.72
C ALA A 142 -37.19 -0.21 -16.07
N LEU A 143 -36.15 -0.48 -16.86
CA LEU A 143 -34.76 -0.49 -16.35
C LEU A 143 -34.38 0.84 -15.68
N LEU A 144 -34.78 1.96 -16.27
CA LEU A 144 -34.49 3.31 -15.76
C LEU A 144 -35.09 3.53 -14.35
N GLU A 145 -36.35 3.16 -14.14
CA GLU A 145 -37.03 3.31 -12.84
C GLU A 145 -36.36 2.43 -11.77
N ARG A 146 -35.93 1.22 -12.14
CA ARG A 146 -35.17 0.34 -11.24
C ARG A 146 -33.81 0.95 -10.90
N GLN A 147 -33.06 1.43 -11.89
CA GLN A 147 -31.80 2.13 -11.69
C GLN A 147 -31.96 3.34 -10.75
N GLN A 148 -33.02 4.14 -10.92
CA GLN A 148 -33.31 5.28 -10.05
C GLN A 148 -33.67 4.87 -8.62
N THR A 149 -34.46 3.80 -8.46
CA THR A 149 -34.83 3.26 -7.15
C THR A 149 -33.60 2.88 -6.32
N PHE A 150 -32.60 2.28 -6.97
CA PHE A 150 -31.31 1.89 -6.35
C PHE A 150 -30.23 3.00 -6.39
N GLY A 151 -30.57 4.19 -6.89
CA GLY A 151 -29.70 5.37 -6.86
C GLY A 151 -28.53 5.34 -7.85
N TYR A 152 -28.67 4.68 -9.00
CA TYR A 152 -27.68 4.73 -10.08
C TYR A 152 -27.61 6.14 -10.66
N THR A 153 -26.41 6.55 -11.05
CA THR A 153 -26.17 7.86 -11.66
C THR A 153 -25.50 7.73 -13.03
N GLU A 154 -25.58 8.76 -13.87
CA GLU A 154 -24.80 8.82 -15.11
C GLU A 154 -23.29 8.69 -14.86
N GLU A 155 -22.82 9.17 -13.71
CA GLU A 155 -21.42 9.10 -13.33
C GLU A 155 -20.99 7.65 -13.04
N ASP A 156 -21.85 6.87 -12.36
CA ASP A 156 -21.63 5.44 -12.10
C ASP A 156 -21.45 4.69 -13.43
N LEU A 157 -22.33 4.94 -14.40
CA LEU A 157 -22.30 4.27 -15.70
C LEU A 157 -21.05 4.62 -16.51
N LYS A 158 -20.79 5.92 -16.68
CA LYS A 158 -19.74 6.44 -17.57
C LYS A 158 -18.34 6.31 -16.98
N ILE A 159 -18.18 6.58 -15.68
CA ILE A 159 -16.86 6.64 -15.05
C ILE A 159 -16.47 5.29 -14.45
N LEU A 160 -17.40 4.55 -13.85
CA LEU A 160 -17.07 3.32 -13.11
C LEU A 160 -17.36 2.06 -13.93
N MET A 161 -18.62 1.86 -14.35
CA MET A 161 -19.07 0.60 -14.95
C MET A 161 -18.50 0.38 -16.34
N SER A 162 -18.37 1.43 -17.16
CA SER A 162 -17.83 1.32 -18.52
C SER A 162 -16.38 0.78 -18.56
N PRO A 163 -15.41 1.28 -17.76
CA PRO A 163 -14.08 0.67 -17.66
C PRO A 163 -14.08 -0.79 -17.18
N MET A 164 -14.90 -1.12 -16.18
CA MET A 164 -15.00 -2.47 -15.62
C MET A 164 -15.48 -3.47 -16.69
N ALA A 165 -16.49 -3.10 -17.48
CA ALA A 165 -16.99 -3.90 -18.59
C ALA A 165 -16.01 -3.97 -19.77
N SER A 166 -15.33 -2.86 -20.09
CA SER A 166 -14.48 -2.77 -21.29
C SER A 166 -13.10 -3.39 -21.11
N THR A 167 -12.50 -3.25 -19.93
CA THR A 167 -11.10 -3.65 -19.70
C THR A 167 -10.96 -4.75 -18.66
N GLY A 168 -12.00 -5.01 -17.86
CA GLY A 168 -11.91 -5.90 -16.71
C GLY A 168 -11.06 -5.35 -15.57
N GLU A 169 -10.89 -4.02 -15.53
CA GLU A 169 -10.15 -3.27 -14.50
C GLU A 169 -11.03 -2.12 -13.98
N GLU A 170 -10.84 -1.75 -12.72
CA GLU A 170 -11.53 -0.62 -12.12
C GLU A 170 -11.02 0.73 -12.64
N ALA A 171 -11.81 1.78 -12.43
CA ALA A 171 -11.49 3.12 -12.88
C ALA A 171 -10.37 3.78 -12.04
N VAL A 172 -9.44 4.45 -12.73
CA VAL A 172 -8.38 5.26 -12.13
C VAL A 172 -8.72 6.75 -12.29
N GLY A 173 -8.52 7.52 -11.22
CA GLY A 173 -8.71 8.97 -11.20
C GLY A 173 -7.57 9.73 -10.52
N SER A 174 -7.84 10.98 -10.14
CA SER A 174 -6.86 11.86 -9.49
C SER A 174 -7.51 12.96 -8.66
N MET A 175 -6.68 13.70 -7.90
CA MET A 175 -7.07 14.63 -6.83
C MET A 175 -7.68 13.93 -5.61
N GLY A 176 -7.99 14.69 -4.56
CA GLY A 176 -8.53 14.15 -3.31
C GLY A 176 -10.06 14.13 -3.31
N ASN A 177 -10.63 13.54 -2.26
CA ASN A 177 -12.04 13.61 -2.00
C ASN A 177 -12.38 14.91 -1.24
N ASP A 178 -13.13 15.79 -1.87
CA ASP A 178 -13.53 17.09 -1.33
C ASP A 178 -15.05 17.26 -1.30
N THR A 179 -15.79 16.15 -1.37
CA THR A 179 -17.23 16.09 -1.12
C THR A 179 -17.49 15.91 0.38
N PRO A 180 -18.68 16.28 0.89
CA PRO A 180 -19.04 16.03 2.28
C PRO A 180 -19.04 14.54 2.64
N ILE A 181 -18.82 14.25 3.93
CA ILE A 181 -19.15 12.92 4.47
C ILE A 181 -20.65 12.65 4.32
N SER A 182 -21.04 11.39 4.26
CA SER A 182 -22.42 11.01 3.95
C SER A 182 -23.47 11.60 4.89
N ALA A 183 -23.13 11.72 6.18
CA ALA A 183 -23.99 12.34 7.20
C ALA A 183 -24.19 13.87 7.02
N LEU A 184 -23.32 14.55 6.26
CA LEU A 184 -23.40 15.99 5.98
C LEU A 184 -23.99 16.32 4.61
N SER A 185 -24.13 15.34 3.73
CA SER A 185 -24.65 15.53 2.37
C SER A 185 -26.16 15.80 2.35
N ASP A 186 -26.62 16.77 1.57
CA ASP A 186 -28.05 16.96 1.32
C ASP A 186 -28.65 15.91 0.36
N LYS A 187 -27.81 15.27 -0.47
CA LYS A 187 -28.25 14.19 -1.36
C LYS A 187 -28.48 12.88 -0.59
N PRO A 188 -29.46 12.05 -1.00
CA PRO A 188 -29.62 10.70 -0.48
C PRO A 188 -28.37 9.85 -0.76
N LYS A 189 -27.75 9.32 0.29
CA LYS A 189 -26.56 8.48 0.18
C LYS A 189 -26.90 7.00 0.28
N SER A 190 -26.10 6.15 -0.35
CA SER A 190 -26.13 4.72 -0.06
C SER A 190 -25.44 4.45 1.26
N LEU A 191 -25.96 3.47 2.02
CA LEU A 191 -25.43 3.09 3.32
C LEU A 191 -23.95 2.66 3.24
N PHE A 192 -23.54 2.07 2.11
CA PHE A 192 -22.14 1.69 1.86
C PHE A 192 -21.16 2.85 2.14
N THR A 193 -21.52 4.07 1.73
CA THR A 193 -20.61 5.23 1.77
C THR A 193 -20.25 5.73 3.18
N TYR A 194 -21.01 5.31 4.20
CA TYR A 194 -20.74 5.61 5.61
C TYR A 194 -19.62 4.75 6.20
N PHE A 195 -19.28 3.64 5.54
CA PHE A 195 -18.20 2.76 5.94
C PHE A 195 -16.92 3.12 5.18
N LYS A 196 -15.79 3.16 5.89
CA LYS A 196 -14.47 3.43 5.33
C LYS A 196 -13.59 2.23 5.51
N GLN A 197 -12.96 1.78 4.44
CA GLN A 197 -12.06 0.63 4.43
C GLN A 197 -10.88 0.90 5.35
N ASN A 198 -10.63 -0.02 6.27
CA ASN A 198 -9.45 -0.03 7.12
C ASN A 198 -8.27 -0.59 6.34
N PHE A 199 -7.06 -0.25 6.76
CA PHE A 199 -5.84 -0.67 6.10
C PHE A 199 -4.70 -0.86 7.10
N ALA A 200 -3.71 -1.64 6.72
CA ALA A 200 -2.55 -1.88 7.55
C ALA A 200 -1.57 -0.71 7.43
N GLN A 201 -1.06 -0.24 8.57
CA GLN A 201 0.04 0.70 8.63
C GLN A 201 0.94 0.38 9.83
N VAL A 202 2.21 0.10 9.55
CA VAL A 202 3.28 -0.20 10.53
C VAL A 202 3.12 -1.54 11.25
N THR A 203 2.00 -1.82 11.89
CA THR A 203 1.78 -3.02 12.73
C THR A 203 1.93 -4.32 11.95
N ASN A 204 1.46 -4.30 10.71
CA ASN A 204 1.54 -5.35 9.72
C ASN A 204 1.61 -4.71 8.32
N PRO A 205 2.07 -5.43 7.29
CA PRO A 205 2.13 -4.91 5.93
C PRO A 205 0.85 -5.24 5.13
N PRO A 206 0.48 -4.40 4.15
CA PRO A 206 -0.39 -4.84 3.07
C PRO A 206 0.33 -5.87 2.15
N ILE A 207 -0.43 -6.57 1.32
CA ILE A 207 0.07 -7.53 0.31
C ILE A 207 -0.02 -6.89 -1.08
N ASP A 208 0.80 -7.32 -2.05
CA ASP A 208 0.57 -6.94 -3.45
C ASP A 208 -0.44 -7.88 -4.14
N PRO A 209 -1.66 -7.42 -4.48
CA PRO A 209 -2.70 -8.27 -5.05
C PRO A 209 -2.47 -8.63 -6.52
N ILE A 210 -1.41 -8.13 -7.15
CA ILE A 210 -1.08 -8.36 -8.57
C ILE A 210 0.15 -9.26 -8.69
N ARG A 211 1.21 -8.99 -7.93
CA ARG A 211 2.49 -9.72 -7.98
C ARG A 211 2.55 -10.90 -7.05
N GLU A 212 1.75 -10.88 -5.98
CA GLU A 212 1.66 -11.96 -5.02
C GLU A 212 0.28 -12.65 -5.08
N GLU A 213 -0.47 -12.50 -6.19
CA GLU A 213 -1.81 -13.09 -6.38
C GLU A 213 -1.86 -14.61 -6.05
N LEU A 214 -0.77 -15.34 -6.26
CA LEU A 214 -0.64 -16.77 -5.94
C LEU A 214 -0.90 -17.11 -4.46
N VAL A 215 -0.76 -16.14 -3.56
CA VAL A 215 -1.05 -16.34 -2.13
C VAL A 215 -2.48 -15.95 -1.78
N MET A 216 -3.26 -15.38 -2.70
CA MET A 216 -4.61 -14.91 -2.43
C MET A 216 -5.70 -15.87 -2.95
N SER A 217 -6.92 -15.77 -2.44
CA SER A 217 -8.05 -16.57 -2.91
C SER A 217 -9.40 -15.89 -2.66
N LEU A 218 -10.30 -16.00 -3.65
CA LEU A 218 -11.69 -15.57 -3.56
C LEU A 218 -12.67 -16.74 -3.37
N VAL A 219 -12.17 -17.96 -3.22
CA VAL A 219 -13.02 -19.14 -2.96
C VAL A 219 -13.89 -18.87 -1.73
N SER A 220 -15.17 -19.21 -1.86
CA SER A 220 -16.17 -19.07 -0.80
C SER A 220 -16.98 -20.36 -0.68
N ILE A 221 -17.46 -20.62 0.54
CA ILE A 221 -18.25 -21.80 0.87
C ILE A 221 -19.58 -21.31 1.40
N ILE A 222 -20.65 -21.77 0.75
CA ILE A 222 -22.01 -21.37 1.05
C ILE A 222 -22.68 -22.49 1.85
N GLY A 223 -23.18 -22.17 3.04
CA GLY A 223 -23.98 -23.09 3.84
C GLY A 223 -23.47 -23.31 5.28
N PRO A 224 -23.84 -24.42 5.92
CA PRO A 224 -23.49 -24.69 7.31
C PRO A 224 -21.99 -24.93 7.48
N ARG A 225 -21.46 -24.43 8.60
CA ARG A 225 -20.07 -24.62 9.02
C ARG A 225 -19.91 -25.99 9.71
N PRO A 226 -18.83 -26.70 9.40
CA PRO A 226 -18.59 -28.05 9.91
C PRO A 226 -18.17 -28.07 11.38
N ASN A 227 -18.37 -29.19 12.07
CA ASN A 227 -17.86 -29.41 13.43
C ASN A 227 -16.38 -29.80 13.40
N LEU A 228 -15.50 -28.93 13.91
CA LEU A 228 -14.03 -29.13 13.90
C LEU A 228 -13.55 -30.41 14.59
N PHE A 229 -14.36 -31.02 15.46
CA PHE A 229 -13.99 -32.22 16.22
C PHE A 229 -14.47 -33.54 15.58
N ASP A 230 -15.24 -33.50 14.50
CA ASP A 230 -15.85 -34.70 13.87
C ASP A 230 -15.43 -34.86 12.41
N LEU A 231 -14.16 -35.19 12.17
CA LEU A 231 -13.61 -35.33 10.82
C LEU A 231 -14.28 -36.45 10.01
N GLU A 232 -14.61 -37.59 10.65
CA GLU A 232 -15.24 -38.72 9.97
C GLU A 232 -16.68 -38.41 9.56
N GLY A 233 -17.50 -37.84 10.45
CA GLY A 233 -18.89 -37.43 10.11
C GLY A 233 -18.94 -36.40 9.00
N LEU A 234 -17.96 -35.49 8.97
CA LEU A 234 -17.83 -34.47 7.93
C LEU A 234 -17.45 -35.03 6.56
N SER A 235 -16.77 -36.17 6.51
CA SER A 235 -16.48 -36.85 5.24
C SER A 235 -17.73 -37.29 4.47
N HIS A 236 -18.90 -37.30 5.13
CA HIS A 236 -20.19 -37.68 4.53
C HIS A 236 -21.12 -36.49 4.26
N THR A 237 -20.73 -35.27 4.66
CA THR A 237 -21.59 -34.09 4.56
C THR A 237 -21.21 -33.23 3.36
N LYS A 238 -22.15 -33.01 2.43
CA LYS A 238 -21.90 -32.20 1.24
C LYS A 238 -21.62 -30.71 1.57
N ARG A 239 -20.89 -30.02 0.70
CA ARG A 239 -20.48 -28.62 0.83
C ARG A 239 -20.68 -27.91 -0.50
N LEU A 240 -21.22 -26.70 -0.49
CA LEU A 240 -21.40 -25.90 -1.69
C LEU A 240 -20.27 -24.87 -1.80
N GLU A 241 -19.47 -25.00 -2.84
CA GLU A 241 -18.34 -24.12 -3.13
C GLU A 241 -18.61 -23.25 -4.35
N VAL A 242 -18.11 -22.02 -4.29
CA VAL A 242 -18.02 -21.11 -5.43
C VAL A 242 -16.57 -20.65 -5.59
N ARG A 243 -16.10 -20.56 -6.82
CA ARG A 243 -14.70 -20.17 -7.09
C ARG A 243 -14.44 -18.69 -6.78
N GLN A 244 -15.50 -17.89 -6.79
CA GLN A 244 -15.53 -16.46 -6.48
C GLN A 244 -16.94 -16.07 -5.99
N PRO A 245 -17.09 -14.98 -5.22
CA PRO A 245 -18.34 -14.69 -4.52
C PRO A 245 -19.42 -14.02 -5.41
N ILE A 246 -19.12 -13.58 -6.63
CA ILE A 246 -20.04 -12.84 -7.50
C ILE A 246 -20.81 -13.78 -8.43
N LEU A 247 -22.07 -14.02 -8.10
CA LEU A 247 -22.91 -14.96 -8.84
C LEU A 247 -23.54 -14.31 -10.07
N THR A 248 -23.53 -15.02 -11.21
CA THR A 248 -24.41 -14.66 -12.32
C THR A 248 -25.87 -14.96 -11.95
N ASN A 249 -26.84 -14.39 -12.69
CA ASN A 249 -28.25 -14.70 -12.49
C ASN A 249 -28.52 -16.20 -12.67
N ALA A 250 -27.83 -16.84 -13.62
CA ALA A 250 -27.95 -18.28 -13.85
C ALA A 250 -27.40 -19.11 -12.68
N ASP A 251 -26.28 -18.68 -12.08
CA ASP A 251 -25.70 -19.38 -10.93
C ASP A 251 -26.58 -19.24 -9.68
N LEU A 252 -27.23 -18.09 -9.47
CA LEU A 252 -28.18 -17.93 -8.39
C LEU A 252 -29.40 -18.86 -8.53
N GLU A 253 -29.90 -19.08 -9.75
CA GLU A 253 -31.02 -20.02 -9.98
C GLU A 253 -30.61 -21.47 -9.67
N LYS A 254 -29.35 -21.86 -9.89
CA LYS A 254 -28.82 -23.15 -9.44
C LYS A 254 -28.87 -23.27 -7.92
N ILE A 255 -28.56 -22.19 -7.18
CA ILE A 255 -28.68 -22.17 -5.71
C ILE A 255 -30.14 -22.31 -5.29
N ARG A 256 -31.08 -21.61 -5.94
CA ARG A 256 -32.53 -21.72 -5.62
C ARG A 256 -33.09 -23.13 -5.82
N SER A 257 -32.55 -23.87 -6.79
CA SER A 257 -32.92 -25.25 -7.12
C SER A 257 -32.00 -26.30 -6.49
N ILE A 258 -31.15 -25.92 -5.53
CA ILE A 258 -30.14 -26.83 -4.94
C ILE A 258 -30.75 -28.04 -4.21
N SER A 259 -32.02 -27.95 -3.82
CA SER A 259 -32.77 -29.04 -3.19
C SER A 259 -33.10 -30.17 -4.17
N ASP A 260 -33.10 -29.87 -5.48
CA ASP A 260 -33.41 -30.83 -6.55
C ASP A 260 -32.19 -31.68 -6.94
N VAL A 261 -30.99 -31.28 -6.49
CA VAL A 261 -29.76 -32.03 -6.69
C VAL A 261 -29.77 -33.29 -5.83
N SER A 262 -29.63 -34.46 -6.44
CA SER A 262 -29.65 -35.74 -5.73
C SER A 262 -28.60 -35.82 -4.62
N ASP A 263 -28.96 -36.42 -3.48
CA ASP A 263 -28.14 -36.54 -2.27
C ASP A 263 -27.67 -35.20 -1.67
N SER A 264 -28.34 -34.09 -1.99
CA SER A 264 -28.10 -32.78 -1.37
C SER A 264 -28.95 -32.62 -0.12
N HIS A 265 -28.33 -32.24 1.01
CA HIS A 265 -29.05 -31.78 2.19
C HIS A 265 -29.29 -30.26 2.17
N PHE A 266 -28.84 -29.57 1.12
CA PHE A 266 -29.04 -28.13 0.99
C PHE A 266 -30.49 -27.81 0.72
N LYS A 267 -31.01 -26.86 1.49
CA LYS A 267 -32.34 -26.26 1.31
C LYS A 267 -32.16 -24.75 1.32
N SER A 268 -32.56 -24.13 0.21
CA SER A 268 -32.52 -22.69 0.05
C SER A 268 -33.89 -22.06 0.24
N LEU A 269 -33.96 -20.89 0.88
CA LEU A 269 -35.16 -20.06 0.92
C LEU A 269 -34.82 -18.62 0.55
N THR A 270 -35.62 -18.04 -0.34
CA THR A 270 -35.54 -16.62 -0.66
C THR A 270 -36.45 -15.82 0.26
N LEU A 271 -35.87 -14.85 0.96
CA LEU A 271 -36.57 -13.91 1.82
C LEU A 271 -36.63 -12.54 1.13
N ASP A 272 -37.84 -12.02 1.00
CA ASP A 272 -38.10 -10.68 0.48
C ASP A 272 -37.59 -9.60 1.44
N SER A 273 -36.65 -8.77 0.96
CA SER A 273 -36.06 -7.65 1.69
C SER A 273 -36.61 -6.31 1.20
N THR A 274 -37.94 -6.18 1.13
CA THR A 274 -38.65 -4.95 0.78
C THR A 274 -39.77 -4.65 1.77
N TRP A 275 -40.25 -3.40 1.81
CA TRP A 275 -41.44 -3.01 2.59
C TRP A 275 -42.44 -2.21 1.75
N LEU A 276 -43.68 -2.10 2.21
CA LEU A 276 -44.74 -1.40 1.48
C LEU A 276 -44.50 0.12 1.49
N ALA A 277 -44.60 0.74 0.32
CA ALA A 277 -44.36 2.17 0.13
C ALA A 277 -45.38 3.06 0.89
N ASP A 278 -46.60 2.56 1.13
CA ASP A 278 -47.64 3.27 1.89
C ASP A 278 -47.27 3.52 3.36
N LYS A 279 -46.32 2.76 3.90
CA LYS A 279 -45.81 2.93 5.28
C LYS A 279 -44.73 4.00 5.39
N GLY A 280 -44.23 4.52 4.27
CA GLY A 280 -43.16 5.52 4.27
C GLY A 280 -41.92 5.07 5.05
N PRO A 281 -41.17 5.99 5.68
CA PRO A 281 -39.96 5.68 6.43
C PRO A 281 -40.20 4.78 7.65
N GLU A 282 -41.37 4.87 8.29
CA GLU A 282 -41.71 4.09 9.48
C GLU A 282 -41.83 2.58 9.19
N GLY A 283 -42.00 2.20 7.91
CA GLY A 283 -42.08 0.82 7.48
C GLY A 283 -40.76 0.04 7.53
N LEU A 284 -39.61 0.71 7.60
CA LEU A 284 -38.30 0.06 7.54
C LEU A 284 -38.04 -0.83 8.77
N THR A 285 -38.25 -0.32 9.99
CA THR A 285 -37.92 -1.05 11.23
C THR A 285 -38.73 -2.35 11.36
N PRO A 286 -40.07 -2.35 11.23
CA PRO A 286 -40.84 -3.59 11.31
C PRO A 286 -40.48 -4.60 10.20
N ALA A 287 -40.16 -4.12 9.00
CA ALA A 287 -39.75 -4.98 7.90
C ALA A 287 -38.40 -5.67 8.18
N LEU A 288 -37.45 -4.95 8.76
CA LEU A 288 -36.13 -5.49 9.14
C LEU A 288 -36.25 -6.51 10.28
N GLU A 289 -37.07 -6.23 11.29
CA GLU A 289 -37.37 -7.18 12.37
C GLU A 289 -38.05 -8.44 11.86
N ALA A 290 -39.05 -8.29 10.97
CA ALA A 290 -39.73 -9.41 10.33
C ALA A 290 -38.77 -10.25 9.47
N LEU A 291 -37.84 -9.61 8.76
CA LEU A 291 -36.81 -10.30 7.99
C LEU A 291 -35.91 -11.15 8.91
N CYS A 292 -35.44 -10.59 10.02
CA CYS A 292 -34.63 -11.31 11.01
C CYS A 292 -35.37 -12.48 11.64
N GLN A 293 -36.65 -12.30 11.99
CA GLN A 293 -37.49 -13.37 12.55
C GLN A 293 -37.76 -14.48 11.54
N LYS A 294 -38.05 -14.14 10.28
CA LYS A 294 -38.24 -15.12 9.19
C LYS A 294 -36.95 -15.89 8.93
N ALA A 295 -35.79 -15.22 8.94
CA ALA A 295 -34.50 -15.88 8.82
C ALA A 295 -34.25 -16.86 9.98
N GLU A 296 -34.47 -16.43 11.23
CA GLU A 296 -34.37 -17.30 12.41
C GLU A 296 -35.29 -18.54 12.29
N GLN A 297 -36.55 -18.33 11.90
CA GLN A 297 -37.51 -19.42 11.75
C GLN A 297 -37.11 -20.37 10.61
N ALA A 298 -36.69 -19.84 9.47
CA ALA A 298 -36.22 -20.65 8.34
C ALA A 298 -35.07 -21.57 8.74
N VAL A 299 -34.08 -21.07 9.49
CA VAL A 299 -32.97 -21.92 9.97
C VAL A 299 -33.47 -23.01 10.91
N LYS A 300 -34.42 -22.69 11.81
CA LYS A 300 -35.04 -23.70 12.70
C LYS A 300 -35.83 -24.76 11.93
N ASP A 301 -36.42 -24.38 10.79
CA ASP A 301 -37.15 -25.27 9.90
C ASP A 301 -36.21 -26.12 9.00
N GLY A 302 -34.89 -25.99 9.18
CA GLY A 302 -33.88 -26.77 8.47
C GLY A 302 -33.45 -26.18 7.12
N ILE A 303 -33.75 -24.89 6.86
CA ILE A 303 -33.15 -24.15 5.75
C ILE A 303 -31.70 -23.80 6.10
N ASN A 304 -30.78 -24.10 5.20
CA ASN A 304 -29.34 -23.91 5.42
C ASN A 304 -28.68 -23.02 4.35
N ILE A 305 -29.45 -22.46 3.43
CA ILE A 305 -29.06 -21.32 2.59
C ILE A 305 -30.20 -20.29 2.59
N ILE A 306 -29.92 -19.06 2.98
CA ILE A 306 -30.88 -17.94 2.91
C ILE A 306 -30.43 -16.98 1.81
N ILE A 307 -31.34 -16.68 0.88
CA ILE A 307 -31.16 -15.68 -0.17
C ILE A 307 -31.95 -14.43 0.25
N LEU A 308 -31.27 -13.35 0.59
CA LEU A 308 -31.89 -12.05 0.83
C LEU A 308 -32.08 -11.35 -0.51
N SER A 309 -33.32 -11.01 -0.86
CA SER A 309 -33.65 -10.52 -2.20
C SER A 309 -34.48 -9.24 -2.18
N ASP A 310 -33.98 -8.20 -2.84
CA ASP A 310 -34.71 -6.95 -3.07
C ASP A 310 -35.42 -6.90 -4.44
N ARG A 311 -35.47 -8.03 -5.16
CA ARG A 311 -35.99 -8.13 -6.53
C ARG A 311 -37.49 -7.83 -6.65
N ALA A 312 -38.21 -7.85 -5.52
CA ALA A 312 -39.61 -7.42 -5.42
C ALA A 312 -39.79 -5.88 -5.38
N ALA A 313 -38.71 -5.09 -5.41
CA ALA A 313 -38.79 -3.64 -5.41
C ALA A 313 -39.60 -3.13 -6.61
N GLY A 314 -40.48 -2.16 -6.34
CA GLY A 314 -41.36 -1.59 -7.36
C GLY A 314 -42.15 -0.39 -6.89
N SER A 315 -43.14 0.05 -7.66
CA SER A 315 -43.89 1.28 -7.34
C SER A 315 -44.59 1.25 -5.98
N ASP A 316 -44.96 0.08 -5.48
CA ASP A 316 -45.61 -0.15 -4.19
C ASP A 316 -44.67 -0.72 -3.11
N ARG A 317 -43.40 -1.00 -3.46
CA ARG A 317 -42.43 -1.68 -2.57
C ARG A 317 -41.05 -1.02 -2.60
N ILE A 318 -40.58 -0.61 -1.42
CA ILE A 318 -39.27 0.03 -1.24
C ILE A 318 -38.25 -1.04 -0.81
N PRO A 319 -37.07 -1.12 -1.46
CA PRO A 319 -36.03 -2.07 -1.05
C PRO A 319 -35.35 -1.65 0.26
N LEU A 320 -35.16 -2.61 1.18
CA LEU A 320 -34.24 -2.46 2.30
C LEU A 320 -32.83 -2.21 1.74
N PRO A 321 -32.05 -1.27 2.30
CA PRO A 321 -30.64 -1.15 1.96
C PRO A 321 -29.96 -2.51 2.13
N SER A 322 -29.36 -3.01 1.06
CA SER A 322 -28.89 -4.40 0.97
C SER A 322 -27.87 -4.74 2.06
N LEU A 323 -26.99 -3.77 2.36
CA LEU A 323 -26.03 -3.87 3.46
C LEU A 323 -26.69 -4.02 4.83
N LEU A 324 -27.74 -3.24 5.10
CA LEU A 324 -28.47 -3.29 6.37
C LEU A 324 -29.21 -4.61 6.53
N ALA A 325 -29.87 -5.08 5.46
CA ALA A 325 -30.55 -6.37 5.47
C ALA A 325 -29.58 -7.53 5.74
N CYS A 326 -28.43 -7.55 5.04
CA CYS A 326 -27.38 -8.54 5.23
C CYS A 326 -26.84 -8.53 6.67
N ALA A 327 -26.40 -7.37 7.16
CA ALA A 327 -25.77 -7.25 8.46
C ALA A 327 -26.77 -7.53 9.61
N ALA A 328 -28.01 -7.06 9.50
CA ALA A 328 -29.05 -7.33 10.50
C ALA A 328 -29.32 -8.83 10.65
N VAL A 329 -29.51 -9.55 9.54
CA VAL A 329 -29.72 -11.01 9.55
C VAL A 329 -28.48 -11.73 10.06
N HIS A 330 -27.29 -11.35 9.59
CA HIS A 330 -26.01 -11.91 10.03
C HIS A 330 -25.84 -11.83 11.55
N HIS A 331 -25.93 -10.63 12.12
CA HIS A 331 -25.75 -10.39 13.56
C HIS A 331 -26.90 -10.97 14.40
N HIS A 332 -28.13 -10.95 13.89
CA HIS A 332 -29.26 -11.61 14.56
C HIS A 332 -29.03 -13.11 14.71
N LEU A 333 -28.62 -13.78 13.64
CA LEU A 333 -28.33 -15.22 13.66
C LEU A 333 -27.11 -15.55 14.54
N ILE A 334 -26.10 -14.68 14.63
CA ILE A 334 -24.98 -14.84 15.58
C ILE A 334 -25.52 -14.82 17.02
N ARG A 335 -26.31 -13.80 17.38
CA ARG A 335 -26.89 -13.68 18.73
C ARG A 335 -27.79 -14.85 19.12
N LYS A 336 -28.38 -15.53 18.13
CA LYS A 336 -29.20 -16.73 18.32
C LYS A 336 -28.40 -18.04 18.30
N GLY A 337 -27.09 -18.01 18.03
CA GLY A 337 -26.27 -19.20 17.87
C GLY A 337 -26.60 -20.03 16.62
N LEU A 338 -27.18 -19.39 15.60
CA LEU A 338 -27.67 -20.04 14.37
C LEU A 338 -26.83 -19.71 13.13
N ARG A 339 -25.93 -18.72 13.17
CA ARG A 339 -25.19 -18.28 11.98
C ARG A 339 -24.29 -19.35 11.37
N THR A 340 -23.74 -20.26 12.20
CA THR A 340 -22.95 -21.40 11.73
C THR A 340 -23.77 -22.47 11.02
N SER A 341 -25.10 -22.44 11.11
CA SER A 341 -25.97 -23.47 10.52
C SER A 341 -26.51 -23.10 9.13
N VAL A 342 -26.16 -21.92 8.61
CA VAL A 342 -26.77 -21.37 7.39
C VAL A 342 -25.79 -20.51 6.61
N GLY A 343 -25.85 -20.58 5.28
CA GLY A 343 -25.17 -19.66 4.39
C GLY A 343 -26.02 -18.47 3.97
N LEU A 344 -25.39 -17.31 3.75
CA LEU A 344 -26.08 -16.07 3.37
C LEU A 344 -25.68 -15.62 1.97
N VAL A 345 -26.67 -15.55 1.07
CA VAL A 345 -26.52 -15.06 -0.30
C VAL A 345 -27.34 -13.78 -0.45
N VAL A 346 -26.80 -12.77 -1.12
CA VAL A 346 -27.48 -11.47 -1.34
C VAL A 346 -27.78 -11.29 -2.82
N GLU A 347 -29.06 -11.27 -3.19
CA GLU A 347 -29.54 -10.86 -4.51
C GLU A 347 -29.99 -9.41 -4.43
N SER A 348 -29.27 -8.49 -5.07
CA SER A 348 -29.56 -7.07 -4.92
C SER A 348 -29.34 -6.23 -6.17
N GLY A 349 -30.21 -5.25 -6.36
CA GLY A 349 -30.05 -4.20 -7.36
C GLY A 349 -29.05 -3.10 -6.98
N GLU A 350 -28.67 -2.98 -5.70
CA GLU A 350 -27.85 -1.88 -5.17
C GLU A 350 -26.32 -2.00 -5.45
N PRO A 351 -25.67 -3.18 -5.31
CA PRO A 351 -24.23 -3.32 -5.48
C PRO A 351 -23.80 -3.10 -6.93
N ARG A 352 -22.78 -2.26 -7.12
CA ARG A 352 -22.25 -1.87 -8.44
C ARG A 352 -20.80 -1.39 -8.41
N GLU A 353 -20.35 -0.86 -7.27
CA GLU A 353 -18.95 -0.51 -7.01
C GLU A 353 -18.25 -1.61 -6.20
N VAL A 354 -16.93 -1.76 -6.38
CA VAL A 354 -16.08 -2.70 -5.61
C VAL A 354 -16.32 -2.59 -4.10
N HIS A 355 -16.46 -1.37 -3.58
CA HIS A 355 -16.69 -1.13 -2.15
C HIS A 355 -18.01 -1.73 -1.66
N HIS A 356 -19.07 -1.77 -2.47
CA HIS A 356 -20.36 -2.33 -2.09
C HIS A 356 -20.23 -3.84 -1.83
N PHE A 357 -19.52 -4.55 -2.73
CA PHE A 357 -19.24 -5.97 -2.58
C PHE A 357 -18.35 -6.25 -1.36
N ALA A 358 -17.33 -5.43 -1.13
CA ALA A 358 -16.46 -5.55 0.04
C ALA A 358 -17.24 -5.36 1.37
N CYS A 359 -18.17 -4.42 1.44
CA CYS A 359 -19.01 -4.23 2.62
C CYS A 359 -19.94 -5.43 2.84
N LEU A 360 -20.66 -5.89 1.80
CA LEU A 360 -21.53 -7.06 1.92
C LEU A 360 -20.75 -8.30 2.40
N ALA A 361 -19.56 -8.53 1.85
CA ALA A 361 -18.66 -9.59 2.31
C ALA A 361 -18.27 -9.40 3.78
N GLY A 362 -17.78 -8.22 4.16
CA GLY A 362 -17.32 -7.91 5.51
C GLY A 362 -18.42 -8.03 6.59
N TYR A 363 -19.69 -7.93 6.21
CA TYR A 363 -20.85 -8.14 7.08
C TYR A 363 -21.61 -9.45 6.82
N GLY A 364 -20.96 -10.41 6.16
CA GLY A 364 -21.31 -11.82 6.25
C GLY A 364 -21.99 -12.45 5.03
N ALA A 365 -22.02 -11.77 3.89
CA ALA A 365 -22.44 -12.37 2.62
C ALA A 365 -21.37 -13.35 2.10
N GLU A 366 -21.75 -14.60 1.88
CA GLU A 366 -20.86 -15.63 1.31
C GLU A 366 -20.85 -15.57 -0.22
N ALA A 367 -21.94 -15.09 -0.83
CA ALA A 367 -22.05 -14.82 -2.25
C ALA A 367 -23.05 -13.69 -2.55
N ILE A 368 -22.86 -13.00 -3.68
CA ILE A 368 -23.58 -11.79 -4.06
C ILE A 368 -23.97 -11.87 -5.53
N ASN A 369 -25.25 -11.69 -5.84
CA ASN A 369 -25.76 -11.55 -7.20
C ASN A 369 -26.17 -10.08 -7.46
N PRO A 370 -25.36 -9.30 -8.21
CA PRO A 370 -25.67 -7.90 -8.54
C PRO A 370 -26.52 -7.80 -9.82
N TYR A 371 -27.75 -8.32 -9.78
CA TYR A 371 -28.56 -8.50 -10.99
C TYR A 371 -28.73 -7.23 -11.82
N LEU A 372 -28.92 -6.08 -11.18
CA LEU A 372 -29.25 -4.83 -11.87
C LEU A 372 -28.01 -4.23 -12.53
N ALA A 373 -26.83 -4.46 -11.96
CA ALA A 373 -25.57 -4.07 -12.59
C ALA A 373 -25.37 -4.83 -13.91
N PHE A 374 -25.65 -6.14 -13.93
CA PHE A 374 -25.57 -6.94 -15.16
C PHE A 374 -26.57 -6.46 -16.22
N GLU A 375 -27.83 -6.26 -15.86
CA GLU A 375 -28.86 -5.78 -16.78
C GLU A 375 -28.52 -4.39 -17.34
N THR A 376 -27.97 -3.52 -16.51
CA THR A 376 -27.49 -2.19 -16.90
C THR A 376 -26.34 -2.27 -17.90
N LEU A 377 -25.35 -3.12 -17.66
CA LEU A 377 -24.21 -3.30 -18.57
C LEU A 377 -24.62 -3.86 -19.93
N ILE A 378 -25.55 -4.82 -19.95
CA ILE A 378 -26.10 -5.37 -21.19
C ILE A 378 -26.84 -4.29 -21.97
N ALA A 379 -27.65 -3.47 -21.29
CA ALA A 379 -28.34 -2.35 -21.93
C ALA A 379 -27.38 -1.28 -22.48
N MET A 380 -26.19 -1.12 -21.89
CA MET A 380 -25.15 -0.20 -22.35
C MET A 380 -24.22 -0.76 -23.42
N LYS A 381 -24.42 -2.00 -23.89
CA LYS A 381 -23.51 -2.72 -24.80
C LYS A 381 -23.06 -1.89 -26.01
N ASP A 382 -24.00 -1.16 -26.63
CA ASP A 382 -23.75 -0.36 -27.83
C ASP A 382 -23.01 0.97 -27.55
N ASP A 383 -23.05 1.44 -26.30
CA ASP A 383 -22.38 2.67 -25.84
C ASP A 383 -20.97 2.41 -25.28
N LEU A 384 -20.57 1.15 -25.13
CA LEU A 384 -19.24 0.80 -24.62
C LEU A 384 -18.15 1.17 -25.64
N PRO A 385 -16.96 1.62 -25.17
CA PRO A 385 -15.82 1.92 -26.04
C PRO A 385 -15.38 0.76 -26.95
N GLN A 386 -15.67 -0.49 -26.55
CA GLN A 386 -15.36 -1.69 -27.30
C GLN A 386 -16.65 -2.49 -27.54
N LYS A 387 -16.84 -2.97 -28.77
CA LYS A 387 -17.95 -3.88 -29.11
C LYS A 387 -17.60 -5.29 -28.61
N LEU A 388 -18.29 -5.74 -27.58
CA LEU A 388 -18.08 -7.03 -26.92
C LEU A 388 -19.39 -7.80 -26.83
N GLU A 389 -19.33 -9.13 -26.84
CA GLU A 389 -20.51 -9.95 -26.58
C GLU A 389 -20.95 -9.89 -25.12
N GLU A 390 -22.24 -10.11 -24.86
CA GLU A 390 -22.82 -9.99 -23.51
C GLU A 390 -22.08 -10.85 -22.48
N LYS A 391 -21.76 -12.10 -22.84
CA LYS A 391 -21.01 -13.02 -21.99
C LYS A 391 -19.62 -12.48 -21.62
N GLU A 392 -18.95 -11.81 -22.55
CA GLU A 392 -17.63 -11.22 -22.32
C GLU A 392 -17.73 -9.96 -21.45
N ILE A 393 -18.77 -9.14 -21.63
CA ILE A 393 -19.04 -7.97 -20.78
C ILE A 393 -19.21 -8.39 -19.32
N LEU A 394 -20.05 -9.39 -19.06
CA LEU A 394 -20.29 -9.90 -17.70
C LEU A 394 -19.02 -10.51 -17.10
N LYS A 395 -18.28 -11.29 -17.88
CA LYS A 395 -17.00 -11.88 -17.45
C LYS A 395 -15.97 -10.82 -17.07
N ARG A 396 -15.84 -9.75 -17.86
CA ARG A 396 -14.93 -8.63 -17.56
C ARG A 396 -15.37 -7.86 -16.32
N TYR A 397 -16.67 -7.62 -16.17
CA TYR A 397 -17.19 -6.96 -14.98
C TYR A 397 -16.91 -7.76 -13.71
N ILE A 398 -17.21 -9.07 -13.70
CA ILE A 398 -16.89 -9.97 -12.58
C ILE A 398 -15.40 -9.95 -12.27
N LYS A 399 -14.55 -10.12 -13.30
CA LYS A 399 -13.09 -10.04 -13.15
C LYS A 399 -12.63 -8.72 -12.52
N SER A 400 -13.25 -7.60 -12.89
CA SER A 400 -12.91 -6.29 -12.31
C SER A 400 -13.30 -6.19 -10.84
N ILE A 401 -14.45 -6.75 -10.45
CA ILE A 401 -14.88 -6.79 -9.05
C ILE A 401 -13.97 -7.72 -8.24
N ASP A 402 -13.64 -8.89 -8.76
CA ASP A 402 -12.73 -9.85 -8.13
C ASP A 402 -11.36 -9.24 -7.84
N LYS A 403 -10.76 -8.60 -8.85
CA LYS A 403 -9.51 -7.85 -8.68
C LYS A 403 -9.64 -6.71 -7.66
N GLY A 404 -10.78 -6.04 -7.66
CA GLY A 404 -11.10 -5.00 -6.68
C GLY A 404 -11.20 -5.57 -5.25
N LEU A 405 -11.83 -6.72 -5.05
CA LEU A 405 -11.93 -7.39 -3.75
C LEU A 405 -10.57 -7.83 -3.22
N LEU A 406 -9.75 -8.48 -4.07
CA LEU A 406 -8.36 -8.82 -3.74
C LEU A 406 -7.59 -7.58 -3.29
N LYS A 407 -7.75 -6.46 -4.02
CA LYS A 407 -7.11 -5.19 -3.64
C LYS A 407 -7.59 -4.69 -2.28
N VAL A 408 -8.90 -4.65 -2.01
CA VAL A 408 -9.42 -4.17 -0.73
C VAL A 408 -8.95 -5.05 0.43
N MET A 409 -8.98 -6.38 0.29
CA MET A 409 -8.46 -7.32 1.29
C MET A 409 -6.97 -7.12 1.54
N SER A 410 -6.19 -6.95 0.47
CA SER A 410 -4.73 -6.78 0.54
C SER A 410 -4.30 -5.53 1.30
N LYS A 411 -5.15 -4.49 1.37
CA LYS A 411 -4.86 -3.27 2.15
C LYS A 411 -4.60 -3.55 3.62
N MET A 412 -5.27 -4.55 4.19
CA MET A 412 -5.07 -5.01 5.57
C MET A 412 -4.11 -6.21 5.68
N GLY A 413 -3.56 -6.68 4.55
CA GLY A 413 -2.73 -7.88 4.50
C GLY A 413 -3.54 -9.18 4.61
N ILE A 414 -4.82 -9.17 4.23
CA ILE A 414 -5.68 -10.36 4.23
C ILE A 414 -5.62 -11.01 2.85
N SER A 415 -5.40 -12.33 2.82
CA SER A 415 -5.20 -13.09 1.60
C SER A 415 -6.45 -13.84 1.11
N THR A 416 -7.42 -14.13 1.98
CA THR A 416 -8.55 -15.03 1.67
C THR A 416 -9.91 -14.40 1.93
N TYR A 417 -10.83 -14.56 0.97
CA TYR A 417 -12.23 -14.10 1.13
C TYR A 417 -12.91 -14.74 2.33
N GLN A 418 -12.62 -16.02 2.62
CA GLN A 418 -13.15 -16.71 3.80
C GLN A 418 -12.82 -15.99 5.12
N SER A 419 -11.59 -15.51 5.27
CA SER A 419 -11.15 -14.76 6.46
C SER A 419 -11.68 -13.33 6.48
N TYR A 420 -11.95 -12.75 5.31
CA TYR A 420 -12.50 -11.40 5.18
C TYR A 420 -14.01 -11.37 5.43
N CYS A 421 -14.73 -12.44 5.07
CA CYS A 421 -16.17 -12.56 5.22
C CYS A 421 -16.57 -12.50 6.70
N GLY A 422 -17.35 -11.49 7.09
CA GLY A 422 -17.75 -11.27 8.48
C GLY A 422 -16.69 -10.60 9.37
N ALA A 423 -15.50 -10.27 8.86
CA ALA A 423 -14.41 -9.68 9.65
C ALA A 423 -14.56 -8.18 9.94
N GLN A 424 -15.47 -7.48 9.26
CA GLN A 424 -15.77 -6.06 9.48
C GLN A 424 -14.55 -5.13 9.40
N ILE A 425 -13.79 -5.19 8.30
CA ILE A 425 -12.58 -4.37 8.08
C ILE A 425 -12.95 -2.93 7.66
N PHE A 426 -13.77 -2.27 8.47
CA PHE A 426 -14.31 -0.95 8.22
C PHE A 426 -14.45 -0.11 9.49
N ASP A 427 -14.32 1.20 9.33
CA ASP A 427 -14.77 2.22 10.29
C ASP A 427 -16.09 2.83 9.81
N ALA A 428 -17.00 3.09 10.73
CA ALA A 428 -18.23 3.85 10.48
C ALA A 428 -18.01 5.35 10.78
N VAL A 429 -18.43 6.21 9.85
CA VAL A 429 -18.31 7.67 9.99
C VAL A 429 -19.69 8.33 9.85
N GLY A 430 -20.19 8.90 10.94
CA GLY A 430 -21.48 9.60 10.99
C GLY A 430 -22.68 8.67 11.19
N LEU A 431 -22.45 7.50 11.78
CA LEU A 431 -23.49 6.56 12.23
C LEU A 431 -23.53 6.54 13.75
N ARG A 432 -24.74 6.47 14.31
CA ARG A 432 -24.96 6.46 15.76
C ARG A 432 -24.50 5.14 16.39
N SER A 433 -23.94 5.21 17.59
CA SER A 433 -23.39 4.06 18.32
C SER A 433 -24.45 2.96 18.54
N ASP A 434 -25.68 3.30 18.91
CA ASP A 434 -26.78 2.33 19.13
C ASP A 434 -27.16 1.54 17.86
N PHE A 435 -27.16 2.22 16.71
CA PHE A 435 -27.39 1.63 15.39
C PHE A 435 -26.26 0.65 15.03
N VAL A 436 -25.00 1.07 15.22
CA VAL A 436 -23.82 0.22 14.98
C VAL A 436 -23.83 -0.99 15.91
N GLU A 437 -24.06 -0.80 17.21
CA GLU A 437 -24.13 -1.87 18.21
C GLU A 437 -25.20 -2.91 17.86
N THR A 438 -26.32 -2.50 17.27
CA THR A 438 -27.43 -3.39 16.92
C THR A 438 -27.18 -4.17 15.63
N PHE A 439 -26.75 -3.49 14.57
CA PHE A 439 -26.73 -4.03 13.21
C PHE A 439 -25.34 -4.32 12.64
N PHE A 440 -24.29 -3.72 13.21
CA PHE A 440 -22.91 -3.81 12.75
C PHE A 440 -21.96 -4.02 13.95
N THR A 441 -22.36 -4.89 14.88
CA THR A 441 -21.74 -5.04 16.19
C THR A 441 -20.23 -5.33 16.07
N GLY A 442 -19.40 -4.45 16.65
CA GLY A 442 -17.93 -4.56 16.61
C GLY A 442 -17.26 -3.50 15.72
N THR A 443 -17.99 -2.87 14.81
CA THR A 443 -17.48 -1.79 13.96
C THR A 443 -17.24 -0.53 14.79
N ALA A 444 -16.10 0.14 14.57
CA ALA A 444 -15.78 1.37 15.29
C ALA A 444 -16.56 2.57 14.73
N THR A 445 -17.06 3.44 15.62
CA THR A 445 -17.61 4.77 15.26
C THR A 445 -17.15 5.83 16.26
N ARG A 446 -16.61 6.94 15.76
CA ARG A 446 -16.11 8.08 16.57
C ARG A 446 -16.96 9.32 16.46
N ILE A 447 -17.73 9.43 15.38
CA ILE A 447 -18.63 10.55 15.09
C ILE A 447 -20.04 9.97 15.05
N GLU A 448 -20.85 10.33 16.05
CA GLU A 448 -22.27 9.98 16.11
C GLU A 448 -23.03 10.59 14.91
N GLY A 449 -24.24 10.12 14.62
CA GLY A 449 -25.04 10.72 13.56
C GLY A 449 -26.33 9.98 13.22
N VAL A 450 -26.39 9.53 11.99
CA VAL A 450 -27.56 8.91 11.34
C VAL A 450 -27.89 7.56 11.97
N GLY A 451 -29.18 7.28 12.13
CA GLY A 451 -29.72 5.97 12.51
C GLY A 451 -30.77 5.46 11.51
N LEU A 452 -31.64 4.55 11.94
CA LEU A 452 -32.65 3.92 11.07
C LEU A 452 -33.60 4.94 10.40
N SER A 453 -34.03 5.97 11.13
CA SER A 453 -35.01 6.93 10.65
C SER A 453 -34.50 7.71 9.43
N GLU A 454 -33.26 8.21 9.49
CA GLU A 454 -32.69 8.95 8.37
C GLU A 454 -32.36 8.02 7.18
N ILE A 455 -31.89 6.80 7.44
CA ILE A 455 -31.64 5.78 6.39
C ILE A 455 -32.95 5.43 5.66
N ALA A 456 -34.05 5.26 6.40
CA ALA A 456 -35.36 4.98 5.84
C ALA A 456 -35.86 6.14 4.96
N GLU A 457 -35.69 7.38 5.43
CA GLU A 457 -36.02 8.58 4.67
C GLU A 457 -35.20 8.69 3.37
N GLU A 458 -33.90 8.36 3.38
CA GLU A 458 -33.07 8.34 2.16
C GLU A 458 -33.59 7.31 1.13
N ALA A 459 -34.01 6.13 1.58
CA ALA A 459 -34.57 5.10 0.71
C ALA A 459 -35.92 5.53 0.11
N VAL A 460 -36.80 6.12 0.92
CA VAL A 460 -38.10 6.65 0.47
C VAL A 460 -37.91 7.78 -0.55
N ARG A 461 -36.96 8.69 -0.34
CA ARG A 461 -36.67 9.77 -1.30
C ARG A 461 -36.20 9.27 -2.66
N ARG A 462 -35.35 8.23 -2.69
CA ARG A 462 -34.93 7.60 -3.94
C ARG A 462 -36.10 6.94 -4.66
N HIS A 463 -36.94 6.22 -3.92
CA HIS A 463 -38.15 5.59 -4.45
C HIS A 463 -39.13 6.62 -5.04
N LEU A 464 -39.41 7.71 -4.31
CA LEU A 464 -40.24 8.82 -4.81
C LEU A 464 -39.64 9.52 -6.03
N THR A 465 -38.31 9.56 -6.14
CA THR A 465 -37.65 10.11 -7.33
C THR A 465 -37.85 9.21 -8.56
N ALA A 466 -37.85 7.89 -8.35
CA ALA A 466 -38.02 6.90 -9.41
C ALA A 466 -39.46 6.80 -9.93
N PHE A 467 -40.46 6.93 -9.05
CA PHE A 467 -41.88 6.76 -9.38
C PHE A 467 -42.71 8.05 -9.32
N GLY A 468 -42.05 9.20 -9.13
CA GLY A 468 -42.69 10.51 -9.08
C GLY A 468 -42.74 11.24 -10.42
N ASP A 469 -43.43 12.38 -10.46
CA ASP A 469 -43.65 13.17 -11.68
C ASP A 469 -42.54 14.19 -12.00
N SER A 470 -41.29 13.94 -11.59
CA SER A 470 -40.19 14.88 -11.86
C SER A 470 -39.85 14.91 -13.35
N PRO A 471 -40.03 16.05 -14.07
CA PRO A 471 -39.78 16.11 -15.51
C PRO A 471 -38.32 15.80 -15.88
N ILE A 472 -37.39 16.08 -14.96
CA ILE A 472 -35.95 15.87 -15.16
C ILE A 472 -35.62 14.38 -15.17
N TYR A 473 -36.23 13.59 -14.28
CA TYR A 473 -35.86 12.18 -14.10
C TYR A 473 -36.73 11.22 -14.90
N ARG A 474 -37.74 11.72 -15.63
CA ARG A 474 -38.60 10.88 -16.48
C ARG A 474 -37.84 10.07 -17.54
N GLU A 475 -36.75 10.64 -18.08
CA GLU A 475 -36.02 10.06 -19.21
C GLU A 475 -34.51 9.89 -18.96
N MET A 476 -34.00 10.26 -17.77
CA MET A 476 -32.56 10.17 -17.47
C MET A 476 -32.27 9.91 -16.00
N LEU A 477 -31.09 9.35 -15.74
CA LEU A 477 -30.53 9.22 -14.39
C LEU A 477 -30.09 10.57 -13.83
N SER A 478 -29.91 10.63 -12.51
CA SER A 478 -29.24 11.78 -11.92
C SER A 478 -27.79 11.88 -12.42
N VAL A 479 -27.27 13.10 -12.54
CA VAL A 479 -25.92 13.34 -13.08
C VAL A 479 -24.80 12.80 -12.18
N GLY A 480 -25.09 12.45 -10.92
CA GLY A 480 -24.07 12.14 -9.92
C GLY A 480 -23.35 13.41 -9.46
N GLY A 481 -22.02 13.39 -9.46
CA GLY A 481 -21.18 14.50 -9.01
C GLY A 481 -20.32 14.13 -7.80
N GLU A 482 -20.13 12.84 -7.52
CA GLU A 482 -19.22 12.35 -6.51
C GLU A 482 -17.76 12.51 -6.96
N TYR A 483 -17.45 12.10 -8.19
CA TYR A 483 -16.07 12.00 -8.66
C TYR A 483 -15.60 13.29 -9.33
N ALA A 484 -16.51 14.06 -9.91
CA ALA A 484 -16.23 15.37 -10.48
C ALA A 484 -17.35 16.39 -10.21
N TYR A 485 -16.96 17.63 -9.93
CA TYR A 485 -17.91 18.72 -9.73
C TYR A 485 -18.88 18.89 -10.92
N ARG A 486 -20.17 18.96 -10.60
CA ARG A 486 -21.28 19.21 -11.51
C ARG A 486 -22.23 20.20 -10.86
N VAL A 487 -22.78 21.14 -11.64
CA VAL A 487 -23.67 22.19 -11.13
C VAL A 487 -24.93 21.62 -10.44
N ARG A 488 -25.47 20.48 -10.92
CA ARG A 488 -26.62 19.80 -10.31
C ARG A 488 -26.24 18.65 -9.38
N GLY A 489 -24.94 18.39 -9.23
CA GLY A 489 -24.42 17.21 -8.56
C GLY A 489 -24.23 17.37 -7.06
N GLU A 490 -23.30 16.60 -6.50
CA GLU A 490 -22.86 16.74 -5.12
C GLU A 490 -22.04 18.02 -4.92
N ASP A 491 -22.02 18.51 -3.68
CA ASP A 491 -21.24 19.64 -3.27
C ASP A 491 -19.74 19.30 -3.16
N HIS A 492 -18.90 20.24 -3.57
CA HIS A 492 -17.45 20.15 -3.48
C HIS A 492 -16.86 21.38 -2.80
N ALA A 493 -15.80 21.18 -2.01
CA ALA A 493 -15.04 22.28 -1.44
C ALA A 493 -14.26 23.07 -2.50
N TRP A 494 -13.82 22.43 -3.60
CA TRP A 494 -13.21 23.13 -4.72
C TRP A 494 -14.19 23.31 -5.87
N THR A 495 -14.57 24.57 -6.09
CA THR A 495 -15.44 25.04 -7.17
C THR A 495 -14.69 26.00 -8.09
N ALA A 496 -15.26 26.33 -9.25
CA ALA A 496 -14.68 27.33 -10.13
C ALA A 496 -14.49 28.70 -9.45
N GLU A 497 -15.43 29.07 -8.57
CA GLU A 497 -15.40 30.33 -7.81
C GLU A 497 -14.30 30.36 -6.76
N THR A 498 -14.18 29.31 -5.93
CA THR A 498 -13.15 29.24 -4.87
C THR A 498 -11.75 29.18 -5.47
N VAL A 499 -11.57 28.42 -6.56
CA VAL A 499 -10.32 28.35 -7.34
C VAL A 499 -9.96 29.72 -7.91
N GLY A 500 -10.91 30.38 -8.57
CA GLY A 500 -10.68 31.69 -9.20
C GLY A 500 -10.34 32.78 -8.19
N THR A 501 -11.10 32.84 -7.08
CA THR A 501 -10.90 33.85 -6.02
C THR A 501 -9.53 33.70 -5.37
N LEU A 502 -9.10 32.48 -5.04
CA LEU A 502 -7.78 32.23 -4.47
C LEU A 502 -6.66 32.64 -5.45
N GLN A 503 -6.76 32.25 -6.73
CA GLN A 503 -5.76 32.60 -7.74
C GLN A 503 -5.64 34.12 -7.93
N HIS A 504 -6.76 34.85 -7.92
CA HIS A 504 -6.74 36.31 -8.00
C HIS A 504 -6.15 36.96 -6.76
N ALA A 505 -6.43 36.42 -5.56
CA ALA A 505 -5.87 36.92 -4.31
C ALA A 505 -4.33 36.85 -4.31
N VAL A 506 -3.77 35.68 -4.66
CA VAL A 506 -2.32 35.46 -4.60
C VAL A 506 -1.55 36.16 -5.71
N ARG A 507 -2.14 36.28 -6.91
CA ARG A 507 -1.51 36.99 -8.05
C ARG A 507 -1.54 38.51 -7.86
N GLY A 508 -2.62 39.04 -7.26
CA GLY A 508 -2.76 40.46 -6.97
C GLY A 508 -2.19 40.89 -5.62
N ASN A 509 -1.61 39.96 -4.84
CA ASN A 509 -1.21 40.17 -3.45
C ASN A 509 -2.30 40.87 -2.60
N SER A 510 -3.55 40.40 -2.70
CA SER A 510 -4.71 41.03 -2.06
C SER A 510 -5.24 40.18 -0.91
N TYR A 511 -4.92 40.59 0.32
CA TYR A 511 -5.42 39.93 1.53
C TYR A 511 -6.95 39.99 1.65
N ASP A 512 -7.59 41.08 1.22
CA ASP A 512 -9.06 41.19 1.23
C ASP A 512 -9.74 40.14 0.34
N ARG A 513 -9.18 39.86 -0.83
CA ARG A 513 -9.67 38.77 -1.70
C ARG A 513 -9.42 37.40 -1.08
N TYR A 514 -8.30 37.23 -0.37
CA TYR A 514 -8.07 36.02 0.41
C TYR A 514 -9.12 35.87 1.53
N ARG A 515 -9.45 36.94 2.26
CA ARG A 515 -10.52 36.92 3.25
C ARG A 515 -11.87 36.56 2.64
N ALA A 516 -12.18 37.04 1.44
CA ALA A 516 -13.37 36.60 0.70
C ALA A 516 -13.33 35.10 0.36
N PHE A 517 -12.19 34.59 -0.11
CA PHE A 517 -12.00 33.14 -0.33
C PHE A 517 -12.17 32.34 0.97
N ALA A 518 -11.49 32.73 2.05
CA ALA A 518 -11.55 32.07 3.34
C ALA A 518 -12.97 32.09 3.88
N LYS A 519 -13.69 33.20 3.72
CA LYS A 519 -15.12 33.33 4.07
C LYS A 519 -15.97 32.31 3.30
N ILE A 520 -15.84 32.21 1.98
CA ILE A 520 -16.60 31.22 1.17
C ILE A 520 -16.32 29.78 1.61
N VAL A 521 -15.07 29.46 1.97
CA VAL A 521 -14.68 28.11 2.41
C VAL A 521 -15.13 27.81 3.85
N ASN A 522 -15.07 28.80 4.74
CA ASN A 522 -15.35 28.66 6.17
C ASN A 522 -16.84 28.84 6.52
N GLU A 523 -17.60 29.66 5.77
CA GLU A 523 -19.03 29.90 5.99
C GLU A 523 -19.88 28.74 5.46
N GLN A 524 -19.90 27.67 6.23
CA GLN A 524 -20.71 26.47 5.99
C GLN A 524 -22.10 26.55 6.62
N SER A 525 -22.67 27.76 6.76
CA SER A 525 -23.98 27.97 7.38
C SER A 525 -25.12 27.32 6.59
N GLU A 526 -24.95 27.21 5.27
CA GLU A 526 -25.93 26.61 4.34
C GLU A 526 -25.40 25.32 3.67
N ARG A 527 -24.08 25.17 3.50
CA ARG A 527 -23.45 24.02 2.83
C ARG A 527 -22.46 23.32 3.76
N LEU A 528 -22.86 22.19 4.32
CA LEU A 528 -22.04 21.41 5.25
C LEU A 528 -21.04 20.54 4.47
N LEU A 529 -19.79 21.03 4.31
CA LEU A 529 -18.78 20.35 3.49
C LEU A 529 -17.81 19.50 4.32
N THR A 530 -17.43 19.96 5.50
CA THR A 530 -16.38 19.34 6.31
C THR A 530 -16.79 19.31 7.77
N ILE A 531 -16.33 18.30 8.53
CA ILE A 531 -16.65 18.20 9.95
C ILE A 531 -16.13 19.39 10.75
N ARG A 532 -14.91 19.87 10.47
CA ARG A 532 -14.36 21.09 11.07
C ARG A 532 -15.14 22.36 10.78
N GLY A 533 -15.97 22.39 9.74
CA GLY A 533 -16.88 23.50 9.46
C GLY A 533 -18.00 23.63 10.50
N LEU A 534 -18.33 22.53 11.19
CA LEU A 534 -19.30 22.52 12.28
C LEU A 534 -18.72 22.97 13.63
N PHE A 535 -17.39 23.05 13.74
CA PHE A 535 -16.74 23.41 14.99
C PHE A 535 -16.90 24.91 15.24
N ARG A 536 -17.40 25.28 16.40
CA ARG A 536 -17.41 26.65 16.91
C ARG A 536 -16.12 26.85 17.70
N LEU A 537 -15.37 27.89 17.35
CA LEU A 537 -14.28 28.36 18.20
C LEU A 537 -14.92 29.18 19.32
N LYS A 538 -14.70 28.79 20.58
CA LYS A 538 -15.15 29.57 21.74
C LYS A 538 -14.38 30.89 21.79
N SER A 539 -15.05 31.95 22.20
CA SER A 539 -14.38 33.23 22.46
C SER A 539 -13.41 33.11 23.64
N ALA A 540 -12.41 34.00 23.71
CA ALA A 540 -11.52 34.07 24.87
C ALA A 540 -12.29 34.16 26.20
N ALA A 541 -13.35 34.97 26.24
CA ALA A 541 -14.18 35.16 27.44
C ALA A 541 -14.91 33.87 27.89
N GLU A 542 -15.37 33.03 26.95
CA GLU A 542 -16.00 31.74 27.26
C GLU A 542 -15.04 30.74 27.94
N ASP A 543 -13.72 30.90 27.75
CA ASP A 543 -12.65 30.13 28.42
C ASP A 543 -12.02 30.87 29.62
N GLY A 544 -12.57 32.03 30.01
CA GLY A 544 -12.01 32.87 31.08
C GLY A 544 -10.71 33.60 30.73
N ARG A 545 -10.40 33.74 29.43
CA ARG A 545 -9.26 34.47 28.87
C ARG A 545 -9.68 35.86 28.38
N THR A 546 -8.72 36.71 28.06
CA THR A 546 -8.95 38.00 27.38
C THR A 546 -8.30 37.96 26.00
N SER A 547 -8.99 38.50 24.99
CA SER A 547 -8.40 38.71 23.67
C SER A 547 -7.16 39.60 23.79
N VAL A 548 -6.17 39.38 22.93
CA VAL A 548 -4.91 40.14 22.96
C VAL A 548 -4.81 41.03 21.71
N PRO A 549 -4.12 42.18 21.78
CA PRO A 549 -3.79 42.97 20.60
C PRO A 549 -2.99 42.14 19.57
N LEU A 550 -3.25 42.34 18.28
CA LEU A 550 -2.62 41.57 17.19
C LEU A 550 -1.08 41.75 17.16
N ASP A 551 -0.59 42.90 17.59
CA ASP A 551 0.84 43.21 17.72
C ASP A 551 1.55 42.44 18.85
N GLU A 552 0.81 41.91 19.83
CA GLU A 552 1.36 41.00 20.85
C GLU A 552 1.45 39.54 20.35
N VAL A 553 0.75 39.20 19.27
CA VAL A 553 0.80 37.86 18.66
C VAL A 553 2.08 37.71 17.86
N GLU A 554 2.73 36.55 17.96
CA GLU A 554 3.95 36.27 17.21
C GLU A 554 3.80 36.54 15.69
N PRO A 555 4.86 37.05 15.02
CA PRO A 555 4.76 37.48 13.63
C PRO A 555 4.50 36.30 12.67
N ALA A 556 3.88 36.60 11.53
CA ALA A 556 3.52 35.59 10.51
C ALA A 556 4.73 34.79 10.02
N GLU A 557 5.92 35.43 9.98
CA GLU A 557 7.20 34.78 9.63
C GLU A 557 7.55 33.60 10.54
N LYS A 558 7.14 33.60 11.82
CA LYS A 558 7.35 32.45 12.72
C LYS A 558 6.33 31.35 12.46
N ILE A 559 5.09 31.72 12.15
CA ILE A 559 3.99 30.78 11.90
C ILE A 559 4.22 30.00 10.60
N VAL A 560 4.66 30.66 9.52
CA VAL A 560 4.90 29.99 8.22
C VAL A 560 5.96 28.88 8.28
N ARG A 561 6.86 28.90 9.27
CA ARG A 561 7.86 27.83 9.48
C ARG A 561 7.24 26.50 9.89
N ARG A 562 6.00 26.52 10.40
CA ARG A 562 5.18 25.33 10.71
C ARG A 562 4.49 24.76 9.47
N PHE A 563 4.55 25.46 8.34
CA PHE A 563 3.89 25.06 7.11
C PHE A 563 4.83 24.28 6.21
N ALA A 564 4.31 23.18 5.67
CA ALA A 564 4.97 22.38 4.66
C ALA A 564 4.09 22.27 3.42
N THR A 565 4.70 22.24 2.23
CA THR A 565 4.00 21.74 1.05
C THR A 565 3.97 20.21 1.10
N GLY A 566 2.80 19.63 0.78
CA GLY A 566 2.57 18.20 0.85
C GLY A 566 3.45 17.41 -0.13
N ALA A 567 3.64 16.13 0.17
CA ALA A 567 4.48 15.21 -0.61
C ALA A 567 3.89 14.95 -2.01
N MET A 568 4.39 15.66 -3.02
CA MET A 568 3.92 15.55 -4.42
C MET A 568 5.10 15.20 -5.32
N SER A 569 5.06 14.01 -5.93
CA SER A 569 6.22 13.48 -6.66
C SER A 569 6.55 14.25 -7.93
N TYR A 570 7.84 14.47 -8.16
CA TYR A 570 8.34 14.76 -9.50
C TYR A 570 7.98 13.59 -10.44
N GLY A 571 7.36 13.90 -11.56
CA GLY A 571 6.68 12.93 -12.44
C GLY A 571 5.16 13.03 -12.34
N SER A 572 4.60 13.09 -11.13
CA SER A 572 3.17 13.42 -10.96
C SER A 572 2.91 14.88 -11.33
N ILE A 573 3.71 15.78 -10.77
CA ILE A 573 3.76 17.19 -11.16
C ILE A 573 5.00 17.49 -12.00
N SER A 574 4.92 18.56 -12.78
CA SER A 574 6.00 19.06 -13.64
C SER A 574 7.18 19.56 -12.81
N ARG A 575 8.37 19.62 -13.43
CA ARG A 575 9.57 20.18 -12.79
C ARG A 575 9.33 21.64 -12.37
N GLU A 576 8.63 22.39 -13.21
CA GLU A 576 8.32 23.80 -13.00
C GLU A 576 7.46 23.98 -11.74
N ALA A 577 6.38 23.21 -11.59
CA ALA A 577 5.54 23.26 -10.39
C ALA A 577 6.31 22.81 -9.14
N HIS A 578 7.09 21.72 -9.23
CA HIS A 578 7.83 21.16 -8.10
C HIS A 578 8.91 22.11 -7.56
N THR A 579 9.71 22.69 -8.45
CA THR A 579 10.77 23.65 -8.08
C THR A 579 10.20 24.99 -7.61
N THR A 580 9.08 25.45 -8.18
CA THR A 580 8.37 26.67 -7.72
C THR A 580 7.97 26.54 -6.24
N LEU A 581 7.41 25.38 -5.85
CA LEU A 581 7.06 25.12 -4.45
C LEU A 581 8.32 25.09 -3.56
N ALA A 582 9.41 24.46 -4.02
CA ALA A 582 10.63 24.39 -3.24
C ALA A 582 11.25 25.77 -2.98
N ILE A 583 11.40 26.60 -4.02
CA ILE A 583 11.92 27.96 -3.91
C ILE A 583 11.04 28.80 -2.97
N ALA A 584 9.72 28.73 -3.14
CA ALA A 584 8.78 29.47 -2.30
C ALA A 584 8.94 29.14 -0.81
N MET A 585 8.95 27.83 -0.47
CA MET A 585 9.05 27.40 0.92
C MET A 585 10.42 27.73 1.54
N ASN A 586 11.50 27.55 0.77
CA ASN A 586 12.84 27.86 1.24
C ASN A 586 13.03 29.35 1.55
N ARG A 587 12.44 30.25 0.74
CA ARG A 587 12.49 31.71 0.98
C ARG A 587 11.81 32.14 2.28
N ILE A 588 10.75 31.44 2.69
CA ILE A 588 9.95 31.81 3.87
C ILE A 588 10.32 30.99 5.12
N GLY A 589 11.33 30.11 5.03
CA GLY A 589 11.74 29.23 6.13
C GLY A 589 10.74 28.10 6.43
N GLY A 590 9.75 27.88 5.57
CA GLY A 590 8.88 26.70 5.62
C GLY A 590 9.54 25.51 4.91
N LYS A 591 8.80 24.42 4.73
CA LYS A 591 9.35 23.17 4.18
C LYS A 591 8.66 22.73 2.90
N SER A 592 9.41 22.21 1.93
CA SER A 592 8.84 21.51 0.77
C SER A 592 9.22 20.04 0.77
N ASN A 593 8.38 19.20 0.17
CA ASN A 593 8.53 17.75 0.19
C ASN A 593 8.64 17.18 -1.23
N THR A 594 9.62 16.30 -1.45
CA THR A 594 9.86 15.72 -2.78
C THR A 594 8.72 14.84 -3.30
N GLY A 595 7.92 14.24 -2.41
CA GLY A 595 7.15 13.06 -2.73
C GLY A 595 8.03 11.87 -3.12
N GLU A 596 7.40 10.78 -3.55
CA GLU A 596 8.03 9.48 -3.86
C GLU A 596 8.85 9.44 -5.16
N GLY A 597 9.09 10.57 -5.81
CA GLY A 597 9.62 10.63 -7.17
C GLY A 597 11.13 10.76 -7.32
N GLY A 598 11.87 10.85 -6.21
CA GLY A 598 13.26 11.31 -6.20
C GLY A 598 13.39 12.82 -6.40
N GLU A 599 14.62 13.31 -6.45
CA GLU A 599 14.95 14.72 -6.74
C GLU A 599 16.22 14.78 -7.62
N GLU A 600 16.24 15.69 -8.59
CA GLU A 600 17.40 15.88 -9.45
C GLU A 600 18.59 16.48 -8.67
N SER A 601 19.80 15.95 -8.86
CA SER A 601 20.98 16.34 -8.07
C SER A 601 21.46 17.77 -8.31
N ASP A 602 21.13 18.38 -9.46
CA ASP A 602 21.44 19.77 -9.75
C ASP A 602 20.74 20.73 -8.77
N ARG A 603 19.62 20.31 -8.18
CA ARG A 603 18.84 21.10 -7.22
C ARG A 603 19.50 21.24 -5.85
N PHE A 604 20.50 20.41 -5.53
CA PHE A 604 21.20 20.46 -4.25
C PHE A 604 22.15 21.66 -4.16
N LYS A 605 22.50 22.27 -5.30
CA LYS A 605 23.32 23.47 -5.37
C LYS A 605 22.45 24.71 -5.33
N PRO A 606 22.79 25.72 -4.51
CA PRO A 606 22.14 27.02 -4.56
C PRO A 606 22.27 27.66 -5.95
N LEU A 607 21.23 28.40 -6.35
CA LEU A 607 21.21 29.19 -7.58
C LEU A 607 22.09 30.44 -7.43
N PRO A 608 22.54 31.06 -8.55
CA PRO A 608 23.36 32.27 -8.51
C PRO A 608 22.72 33.47 -7.78
N ASN A 609 21.39 33.51 -7.70
CA ASN A 609 20.63 34.55 -6.99
C ASN A 609 20.44 34.25 -5.49
N GLY A 610 20.99 33.16 -4.97
CA GLY A 610 20.86 32.73 -3.58
C GLY A 610 19.65 31.83 -3.28
N ASP A 611 18.74 31.63 -4.23
CA ASP A 611 17.62 30.71 -4.06
C ASP A 611 18.08 29.25 -4.01
N SER A 612 17.29 28.40 -3.37
CA SER A 612 17.51 26.95 -3.37
C SER A 612 16.32 26.22 -3.96
N MET A 613 16.59 25.31 -4.90
CA MET A 613 15.59 24.38 -5.45
C MET A 613 15.48 23.08 -4.64
N ARG A 614 16.35 22.87 -3.65
CA ARG A 614 16.37 21.66 -2.81
C ARG A 614 15.12 21.59 -1.95
N SER A 615 14.38 20.49 -1.99
CA SER A 615 13.31 20.27 -1.02
C SER A 615 13.87 19.91 0.36
N ALA A 616 13.36 20.56 1.41
CA ALA A 616 13.80 20.30 2.79
C ALA A 616 13.43 18.88 3.27
N ILE A 617 12.25 18.38 2.86
CA ILE A 617 11.75 17.05 3.20
C ILE A 617 11.95 16.10 2.02
N LYS A 618 12.56 14.95 2.31
CA LYS A 618 12.91 13.91 1.34
C LYS A 618 12.15 12.64 1.70
N GLN A 619 11.26 12.20 0.83
CA GLN A 619 10.39 11.05 1.10
C GLN A 619 11.05 9.70 0.75
N VAL A 620 10.94 8.73 1.65
CA VAL A 620 11.33 7.34 1.47
C VAL A 620 10.05 6.50 1.43
N ALA A 621 9.70 6.01 0.24
CA ALA A 621 8.50 5.20 -0.02
C ALA A 621 8.87 3.80 -0.53
N SER A 622 7.91 2.88 -0.60
CA SER A 622 8.11 1.47 -1.00
C SER A 622 8.85 1.27 -2.33
N GLY A 623 8.64 2.12 -3.33
CA GLY A 623 9.36 2.01 -4.61
C GLY A 623 10.87 2.33 -4.53
N ARG A 624 11.33 2.98 -3.44
CA ARG A 624 12.70 3.51 -3.24
C ARG A 624 13.25 4.33 -4.43
N PHE A 625 12.35 4.94 -5.22
CA PHE A 625 12.75 5.71 -6.39
C PHE A 625 13.60 6.92 -6.00
N GLY A 626 14.81 6.99 -6.55
CA GLY A 626 15.76 8.09 -6.34
C GLY A 626 16.28 8.23 -4.91
N VAL A 627 16.12 7.20 -4.05
CA VAL A 627 16.57 7.24 -2.65
C VAL A 627 18.04 6.81 -2.57
N THR A 628 18.94 7.75 -2.83
CA THR A 628 20.40 7.56 -2.79
C THR A 628 21.00 8.11 -1.50
N ALA A 629 22.26 7.74 -1.18
CA ALA A 629 22.98 8.38 -0.07
C ALA A 629 23.03 9.92 -0.23
N GLU A 630 23.31 10.42 -1.44
CA GLU A 630 23.34 11.87 -1.74
C GLU A 630 21.97 12.54 -1.53
N TYR A 631 20.90 11.86 -1.92
CA TYR A 631 19.53 12.32 -1.71
C TYR A 631 19.19 12.45 -0.21
N LEU A 632 19.62 11.48 0.60
CA LEU A 632 19.34 11.44 2.05
C LEU A 632 20.13 12.50 2.83
N VAL A 633 21.40 12.72 2.51
CA VAL A 633 22.23 13.76 3.18
C VAL A 633 21.81 15.18 2.80
N ASN A 634 21.14 15.36 1.66
CA ASN A 634 20.56 16.64 1.23
C ASN A 634 19.11 16.84 1.75
N SER A 635 18.81 16.31 2.94
CA SER A 635 17.53 16.46 3.64
C SER A 635 17.69 17.15 4.98
N ASP A 636 16.71 17.98 5.35
CA ASP A 636 16.53 18.43 6.73
C ASP A 636 15.61 17.46 7.48
N MET A 637 14.74 16.76 6.74
CA MET A 637 13.86 15.70 7.25
C MET A 637 13.69 14.59 6.20
N MET A 638 13.81 13.34 6.64
CA MET A 638 13.53 12.14 5.86
C MET A 638 12.15 11.59 6.26
N GLN A 639 11.19 11.57 5.34
CA GLN A 639 9.83 11.13 5.62
C GLN A 639 9.60 9.71 5.10
N ILE A 640 9.44 8.74 5.99
CA ILE A 640 8.96 7.40 5.69
C ILE A 640 7.47 7.49 5.36
N LYS A 641 7.09 7.11 4.14
CA LYS A 641 5.70 7.14 3.67
C LYS A 641 5.06 5.77 3.84
N MET A 642 4.39 5.53 4.97
CA MET A 642 3.60 4.30 5.14
C MET A 642 2.36 4.32 4.26
N ALA A 643 1.66 5.45 4.23
CA ALA A 643 0.43 5.58 3.46
C ALA A 643 0.17 7.03 3.01
N GLN A 644 -0.84 7.23 2.17
CA GLN A 644 -1.38 8.55 1.80
C GLN A 644 -2.91 8.51 1.78
N GLY A 645 -3.56 9.60 2.17
CA GLY A 645 -5.02 9.63 2.37
C GLY A 645 -5.86 9.24 1.15
N ALA A 646 -5.37 9.49 -0.07
CA ALA A 646 -6.10 9.15 -1.29
C ALA A 646 -6.11 7.65 -1.65
N LYS A 647 -5.17 6.88 -1.08
CA LYS A 647 -5.00 5.44 -1.34
C LYS A 647 -4.18 4.76 -0.26
N PRO A 648 -4.70 4.71 0.97
CA PRO A 648 -4.03 3.98 2.03
C PRO A 648 -4.09 2.46 1.76
N GLY A 649 -3.09 1.73 2.25
CA GLY A 649 -2.91 0.30 1.98
C GLY A 649 -2.44 -0.05 0.55
N GLU A 650 -2.05 0.93 -0.25
CA GLU A 650 -1.62 0.75 -1.65
C GLU A 650 -0.36 1.55 -2.01
N GLY A 651 0.29 1.14 -3.11
CA GLY A 651 1.50 1.77 -3.64
C GLY A 651 1.28 3.06 -4.46
N GLY A 652 2.37 3.80 -4.62
CA GLY A 652 2.50 4.90 -5.58
C GLY A 652 2.20 4.45 -7.02
N GLN A 653 1.62 5.33 -7.84
CA GLN A 653 1.30 5.03 -9.25
C GLN A 653 1.74 6.19 -10.13
N LEU A 654 2.56 5.89 -11.13
CA LEU A 654 2.90 6.82 -12.20
C LEU A 654 2.68 6.13 -13.56
N PRO A 655 1.71 6.60 -14.36
CA PRO A 655 1.47 6.06 -15.70
C PRO A 655 2.71 6.14 -16.60
N GLY A 656 2.97 5.09 -17.39
CA GLY A 656 4.21 4.97 -18.19
C GLY A 656 4.43 6.11 -19.19
N HIS A 657 3.35 6.66 -19.76
CA HIS A 657 3.40 7.82 -20.66
C HIS A 657 3.80 9.14 -19.95
N LYS A 658 3.97 9.14 -18.62
CA LYS A 658 4.57 10.24 -17.84
C LYS A 658 6.02 9.94 -17.43
N VAL A 659 6.54 8.76 -17.74
CA VAL A 659 7.92 8.35 -17.42
C VAL A 659 8.80 8.67 -18.62
N ASP A 660 9.15 9.94 -18.79
CA ASP A 660 10.11 10.36 -19.80
C ASP A 660 11.56 9.97 -19.40
N LYS A 661 12.54 10.28 -20.27
CA LYS A 661 13.96 9.96 -20.02
C LYS A 661 14.50 10.59 -18.73
N THR A 662 14.05 11.79 -18.38
CA THR A 662 14.51 12.51 -17.18
C THR A 662 13.90 11.90 -15.93
N ILE A 663 12.59 11.62 -15.93
CA ILE A 663 11.91 10.93 -14.84
C ILE A 663 12.52 9.54 -14.61
N ALA A 664 12.73 8.78 -15.68
CA ALA A 664 13.36 7.46 -15.62
C ALA A 664 14.75 7.52 -14.99
N LYS A 665 15.58 8.51 -15.38
CA LYS A 665 16.91 8.73 -14.81
C LYS A 665 16.86 9.02 -13.31
N VAL A 666 15.99 9.93 -12.86
CA VAL A 666 15.86 10.29 -11.43
C VAL A 666 15.39 9.10 -10.60
N ARG A 667 14.54 8.24 -11.18
CA ARG A 667 13.98 7.08 -10.49
C ARG A 667 14.81 5.81 -10.62
N HIS A 668 15.89 5.82 -11.40
CA HIS A 668 16.64 4.63 -11.78
C HIS A 668 15.74 3.54 -12.38
N SER A 669 14.87 3.94 -13.32
CA SER A 669 13.89 3.08 -13.98
C SER A 669 13.99 3.15 -15.50
N THR A 670 13.16 2.37 -16.19
CA THR A 670 13.09 2.32 -17.65
C THR A 670 12.15 3.40 -18.21
N PRO A 671 12.55 4.19 -19.23
CA PRO A 671 11.66 5.15 -19.90
C PRO A 671 10.41 4.48 -20.50
N GLY A 672 9.26 5.14 -20.41
CA GLY A 672 7.98 4.69 -20.98
C GLY A 672 7.24 3.60 -20.20
N VAL A 673 7.88 2.98 -19.20
CA VAL A 673 7.31 1.89 -18.41
C VAL A 673 6.53 2.45 -17.21
N GLY A 674 5.31 1.96 -16.99
CA GLY A 674 4.50 2.35 -15.83
C GLY A 674 5.13 1.93 -14.51
N LEU A 675 5.10 2.82 -13.52
CA LEU A 675 5.66 2.56 -12.19
C LEU A 675 4.53 2.41 -11.18
N ILE A 676 4.24 1.17 -10.81
CA ILE A 676 3.39 0.81 -9.69
C ILE A 676 4.33 0.36 -8.57
N SER A 677 4.32 1.08 -7.46
CA SER A 677 5.14 0.72 -6.30
C SER A 677 4.50 -0.45 -5.56
N PRO A 678 5.27 -1.31 -4.87
CA PRO A 678 4.69 -2.27 -3.94
C PRO A 678 3.81 -1.55 -2.91
N PRO A 679 2.67 -2.12 -2.47
CA PRO A 679 1.92 -1.60 -1.34
C PRO A 679 2.74 -1.53 -0.05
N PRO A 680 3.46 -2.60 0.37
CA PRO A 680 4.26 -2.52 1.57
C PRO A 680 5.64 -1.94 1.31
N HIS A 681 6.24 -1.42 2.37
CA HIS A 681 7.69 -1.37 2.46
C HIS A 681 8.21 -2.78 2.76
N HIS A 682 8.99 -3.40 1.86
CA HIS A 682 9.52 -4.75 2.10
C HIS A 682 10.54 -4.84 3.25
N ASP A 683 10.91 -3.70 3.83
CA ASP A 683 11.73 -3.55 5.03
C ASP A 683 10.93 -3.04 6.25
N ILE A 684 9.59 -3.08 6.19
CA ILE A 684 8.69 -2.75 7.30
C ILE A 684 7.52 -3.73 7.31
N TYR A 685 7.67 -4.86 8.02
CA TYR A 685 6.60 -5.82 8.24
C TYR A 685 6.06 -5.80 9.66
N SER A 686 6.61 -4.94 10.51
CA SER A 686 6.27 -4.76 11.92
C SER A 686 6.82 -3.44 12.46
N ILE A 687 6.51 -3.12 13.72
CA ILE A 687 6.98 -1.89 14.38
C ILE A 687 8.50 -1.88 14.61
N GLU A 688 9.10 -3.03 14.90
CA GLU A 688 10.54 -3.20 15.06
C GLU A 688 11.30 -2.98 13.73
N ASP A 689 10.70 -3.37 12.61
CA ASP A 689 11.27 -3.13 11.29
C ASP A 689 11.21 -1.63 10.93
N LEU A 690 10.13 -0.93 11.31
CA LEU A 690 10.07 0.54 11.21
C LEU A 690 11.18 1.19 12.05
N ALA A 691 11.38 0.73 13.29
CA ALA A 691 12.45 1.23 14.14
C ALA A 691 13.83 1.01 13.51
N GLN A 692 14.03 -0.11 12.80
CA GLN A 692 15.25 -0.37 12.05
C GLN A 692 15.42 0.62 10.89
N LEU A 693 14.38 0.90 10.09
CA LEU A 693 14.50 1.90 9.02
C LEU A 693 14.77 3.32 9.57
N ILE A 694 14.14 3.71 10.68
CA ILE A 694 14.41 5.00 11.34
C ILE A 694 15.90 5.06 11.74
N PHE A 695 16.42 3.98 12.33
CA PHE A 695 17.82 3.87 12.69
C PHE A 695 18.72 3.95 11.44
N ASP A 696 18.38 3.26 10.35
CA ASP A 696 19.19 3.30 9.12
C ASP A 696 19.28 4.73 8.54
N LEU A 697 18.15 5.43 8.45
CA LEU A 697 18.09 6.80 7.91
C LEU A 697 18.91 7.77 8.77
N LYS A 698 18.84 7.64 10.10
CA LYS A 698 19.65 8.45 11.02
C LYS A 698 21.13 8.13 10.96
N ASN A 699 21.51 6.91 10.60
CA ASN A 699 22.91 6.60 10.37
C ASN A 699 23.41 7.27 9.08
N VAL A 700 22.65 7.25 7.98
CA VAL A 700 23.05 7.95 6.74
C VAL A 700 23.09 9.47 6.91
N ASN A 701 22.08 10.07 7.56
CA ASN A 701 22.05 11.51 7.83
C ASN A 701 21.72 11.77 9.31
N PRO A 702 22.76 11.89 10.18
CA PRO A 702 22.58 12.13 11.62
C PRO A 702 21.92 13.47 11.96
N ALA A 703 22.01 14.47 11.07
CA ALA A 703 21.48 15.81 11.31
C ALA A 703 19.99 15.95 10.94
N GLY A 704 19.50 15.17 9.97
CA GLY A 704 18.12 15.24 9.48
C GLY A 704 17.13 14.58 10.44
N ALA A 705 15.93 15.16 10.59
CA ALA A 705 14.83 14.54 11.34
C ALA A 705 14.24 13.34 10.59
N VAL A 706 13.65 12.37 11.29
CA VAL A 706 12.88 11.28 10.65
C VAL A 706 11.39 11.44 10.97
N SER A 707 10.60 11.49 9.89
CA SER A 707 9.14 11.65 9.91
C SER A 707 8.46 10.38 9.43
N VAL A 708 7.36 9.98 10.05
CA VAL A 708 6.53 8.86 9.57
C VAL A 708 5.17 9.40 9.15
N LYS A 709 4.79 9.21 7.88
CA LYS A 709 3.49 9.63 7.36
C LYS A 709 2.49 8.47 7.42
N LEU A 710 1.51 8.65 8.29
CA LEU A 710 0.35 7.77 8.52
C LEU A 710 -0.91 8.38 7.91
N VAL A 711 -1.97 7.58 7.83
CA VAL A 711 -3.29 8.03 7.40
C VAL A 711 -4.28 7.84 8.54
N SER A 712 -5.19 8.80 8.68
CA SER A 712 -6.25 8.77 9.67
C SER A 712 -7.17 7.56 9.46
N GLU A 713 -7.31 6.76 10.50
CA GLU A 713 -8.30 5.70 10.71
C GLU A 713 -8.42 5.50 12.24
N VAL A 714 -9.46 4.82 12.70
CA VAL A 714 -9.57 4.50 14.13
C VAL A 714 -8.47 3.51 14.51
N GLY A 715 -7.74 3.79 15.59
CA GLY A 715 -6.58 3.00 16.03
C GLY A 715 -5.23 3.62 15.67
N VAL A 716 -5.19 4.65 14.81
CA VAL A 716 -3.94 5.33 14.42
C VAL A 716 -3.20 5.94 15.61
N GLY A 717 -3.89 6.29 16.70
CA GLY A 717 -3.22 6.80 17.90
C GLY A 717 -2.31 5.78 18.56
N THR A 718 -2.70 4.50 18.55
CA THR A 718 -1.88 3.38 19.03
C THR A 718 -0.66 3.18 18.14
N VAL A 719 -0.84 3.25 16.83
CA VAL A 719 0.26 3.18 15.86
C VAL A 719 1.24 4.34 16.06
N ALA A 720 0.75 5.56 16.24
CA ALA A 720 1.57 6.74 16.50
C ALA A 720 2.37 6.64 17.81
N ALA A 721 1.81 6.01 18.85
CA ALA A 721 2.56 5.71 20.08
C ALA A 721 3.71 4.72 19.81
N GLY A 722 3.48 3.69 18.99
CA GLY A 722 4.52 2.80 18.48
C GLY A 722 5.60 3.56 17.72
N VAL A 723 5.22 4.43 16.79
CA VAL A 723 6.12 5.29 15.99
C VAL A 723 7.01 6.18 16.87
N SER A 724 6.45 6.77 17.93
CA SER A 724 7.22 7.55 18.91
C SER A 724 8.23 6.68 19.67
N LYS A 725 7.84 5.46 20.09
CA LYS A 725 8.74 4.49 20.74
C LYS A 725 9.81 3.95 19.80
N ALA A 726 9.51 3.85 18.51
CA ALA A 726 10.45 3.55 17.43
C ALA A 726 11.42 4.71 17.12
N ARG A 727 11.36 5.81 17.92
CA ARG A 727 12.25 6.97 17.90
C ARG A 727 12.06 7.90 16.70
N ALA A 728 10.88 7.94 16.07
CA ALA A 728 10.61 9.00 15.09
C ALA A 728 10.60 10.38 15.77
N ASP A 729 11.16 11.39 15.10
CA ASP A 729 11.14 12.79 15.56
C ASP A 729 9.79 13.45 15.24
N HIS A 730 9.09 12.95 14.22
CA HIS A 730 7.91 13.56 13.66
C HIS A 730 6.92 12.51 13.13
N VAL A 731 5.62 12.76 13.25
CA VAL A 731 4.55 11.95 12.64
C VAL A 731 3.57 12.84 11.89
N THR A 732 3.22 12.48 10.66
CA THR A 732 2.16 13.14 9.89
C THR A 732 0.89 12.29 9.93
N ILE A 733 -0.24 12.86 10.33
CA ILE A 733 -1.56 12.25 10.20
C ILE A 733 -2.27 12.86 8.99
N ALA A 734 -2.44 12.07 7.93
CA ALA A 734 -3.08 12.51 6.70
C ALA A 734 -4.56 12.12 6.67
N GLY A 735 -5.46 13.06 6.36
CA GLY A 735 -6.88 12.77 6.14
C GLY A 735 -7.15 12.26 4.71
N TYR A 736 -8.29 11.56 4.52
CA TYR A 736 -8.68 11.05 3.19
C TYR A 736 -8.84 12.17 2.14
N GLU A 737 -9.03 13.43 2.56
CA GLU A 737 -9.13 14.59 1.66
C GLU A 737 -7.82 14.89 0.91
N GLY A 738 -6.72 14.20 1.25
CA GLY A 738 -5.43 14.32 0.58
C GLY A 738 -5.50 14.07 -0.93
N GLY A 739 -4.76 14.85 -1.71
CA GLY A 739 -4.71 14.71 -3.17
C GLY A 739 -3.83 13.56 -3.67
N THR A 740 -4.05 13.14 -4.93
CA THR A 740 -3.17 12.20 -5.65
C THR A 740 -3.05 12.54 -7.14
N GLY A 741 -1.93 12.16 -7.75
CA GLY A 741 -1.74 12.25 -9.20
C GLY A 741 -2.45 11.14 -9.96
N ALA A 742 -2.53 9.94 -9.37
CA ALA A 742 -3.18 8.76 -9.92
C ALA A 742 -3.53 7.77 -8.80
N SER A 743 -4.77 7.27 -8.78
CA SER A 743 -5.25 6.28 -7.82
C SER A 743 -6.53 5.62 -8.33
N PRO A 744 -6.81 4.36 -7.96
CA PRO A 744 -8.15 3.80 -8.11
C PRO A 744 -9.20 4.70 -7.44
N LEU A 745 -10.35 4.86 -8.09
CA LEU A 745 -11.43 5.73 -7.60
C LEU A 745 -12.07 5.19 -6.32
N THR A 746 -12.15 3.86 -6.17
CA THR A 746 -12.62 3.20 -4.96
C THR A 746 -11.83 3.66 -3.73
N SER A 747 -10.50 3.76 -3.84
CA SER A 747 -9.64 4.16 -2.71
C SER A 747 -9.75 5.64 -2.36
N ILE A 748 -9.89 6.52 -3.36
CA ILE A 748 -10.08 7.97 -3.13
C ILE A 748 -11.36 8.23 -2.32
N LYS A 749 -12.42 7.46 -2.58
CA LYS A 749 -13.74 7.69 -1.96
C LYS A 749 -13.97 6.94 -0.66
N HIS A 750 -13.39 5.75 -0.53
CA HIS A 750 -13.84 4.78 0.46
C HIS A 750 -12.76 4.34 1.45
N ALA A 751 -11.51 4.78 1.35
CA ALA A 751 -10.45 4.36 2.25
C ALA A 751 -9.89 5.52 3.09
N GLY A 752 -9.72 5.29 4.40
CA GLY A 752 -9.30 6.31 5.35
C GLY A 752 -10.42 7.22 5.88
N SER A 753 -10.08 7.96 6.93
CA SER A 753 -10.97 8.81 7.72
C SER A 753 -10.59 10.31 7.62
N PRO A 754 -11.49 11.23 7.99
CA PRO A 754 -11.14 12.64 8.16
C PRO A 754 -9.97 12.80 9.13
N TRP A 755 -9.10 13.80 8.91
CA TRP A 755 -7.92 13.96 9.75
C TRP A 755 -8.26 14.38 11.17
N GLU A 756 -9.40 15.02 11.40
CA GLU A 756 -9.81 15.47 12.74
C GLU A 756 -9.97 14.28 13.69
N ILE A 757 -10.40 13.11 13.18
CA ILE A 757 -10.52 11.87 13.96
C ILE A 757 -9.12 11.38 14.37
N GLY A 758 -8.25 11.11 13.40
CA GLY A 758 -6.93 10.55 13.64
C GLY A 758 -6.00 11.50 14.40
N LEU A 759 -6.11 12.81 14.16
CA LEU A 759 -5.31 13.82 14.86
C LEU A 759 -5.67 13.89 16.35
N ALA A 760 -6.97 13.97 16.67
CA ALA A 760 -7.44 13.98 18.04
C ALA A 760 -7.02 12.70 18.77
N GLU A 761 -7.24 11.53 18.16
CA GLU A 761 -6.85 10.24 18.75
C GLU A 761 -5.33 10.13 18.97
N THR A 762 -4.54 10.59 18.00
CA THR A 762 -3.07 10.61 18.09
C THR A 762 -2.61 11.50 19.24
N HIS A 763 -3.12 12.73 19.32
CA HIS A 763 -2.77 13.64 20.40
C HIS A 763 -3.16 13.05 21.77
N GLN A 764 -4.39 12.58 21.90
CA GLN A 764 -4.92 12.00 23.14
C GLN A 764 -4.07 10.81 23.61
N THR A 765 -3.77 9.88 22.70
CA THR A 765 -3.00 8.67 23.01
C THR A 765 -1.56 9.00 23.39
N LEU A 766 -0.89 9.91 22.67
CA LEU A 766 0.49 10.30 22.96
C LEU A 766 0.63 11.02 24.30
N VAL A 767 -0.34 11.87 24.68
CA VAL A 767 -0.35 12.55 25.99
C VAL A 767 -0.57 11.53 27.10
N ALA A 768 -1.58 10.66 26.96
CA ALA A 768 -1.90 9.63 27.95
C ALA A 768 -0.70 8.68 28.21
N ASN A 769 0.11 8.40 27.18
CA ASN A 769 1.29 7.55 27.27
C ASN A 769 2.59 8.31 27.60
N ARG A 770 2.55 9.63 27.86
CA ARG A 770 3.73 10.48 28.13
C ARG A 770 4.78 10.47 27.01
N LEU A 771 4.32 10.36 25.77
CA LEU A 771 5.16 10.31 24.56
C LEU A 771 5.13 11.63 23.76
N ARG A 772 4.12 12.48 23.99
CA ARG A 772 3.84 13.67 23.19
C ARG A 772 5.00 14.68 23.13
N GLY A 773 5.79 14.79 24.19
CA GLY A 773 6.93 15.73 24.27
C GLY A 773 8.03 15.48 23.24
N ARG A 774 8.29 14.22 22.87
CA ARG A 774 9.42 13.79 22.03
C ARG A 774 9.09 13.60 20.55
N ILE A 775 7.86 13.91 20.13
CA ILE A 775 7.47 13.80 18.72
C ILE A 775 6.64 15.00 18.28
N ALA A 776 7.00 15.60 17.15
CA ALA A 776 6.19 16.61 16.48
C ALA A 776 5.06 15.95 15.69
N VAL A 777 3.83 16.46 15.84
CA VAL A 777 2.64 15.96 15.14
C VAL A 777 2.26 16.95 14.03
N GLN A 778 2.33 16.52 12.78
CA GLN A 778 1.81 17.27 11.65
C GLN A 778 0.47 16.72 11.21
N VAL A 779 -0.40 17.59 10.70
CA VAL A 779 -1.63 17.19 10.02
C VAL A 779 -1.63 17.65 8.57
N ASP A 780 -2.15 16.82 7.66
CA ASP A 780 -2.44 17.21 6.28
C ASP A 780 -3.75 16.58 5.76
N GLY A 781 -4.20 17.03 4.59
CA GLY A 781 -5.46 16.61 3.97
C GLY A 781 -6.52 17.70 4.04
N GLY A 782 -6.81 18.34 2.91
CA GLY A 782 -7.89 19.33 2.84
C GLY A 782 -7.70 20.63 3.66
N ILE A 783 -6.49 20.96 4.14
CA ILE A 783 -6.21 22.23 4.82
C ILE A 783 -6.14 23.37 3.78
N ARG A 784 -6.98 24.40 3.94
CA ARG A 784 -7.20 25.46 2.95
C ARG A 784 -7.04 26.86 3.52
N THR A 785 -7.40 27.09 4.79
CA THR A 785 -7.49 28.42 5.42
C THR A 785 -6.74 28.48 6.75
N GLY A 786 -6.55 29.70 7.29
CA GLY A 786 -5.99 29.90 8.64
C GLY A 786 -6.89 29.33 9.73
N ARG A 787 -8.22 29.34 9.53
CA ARG A 787 -9.15 28.64 10.42
C ARG A 787 -8.88 27.13 10.51
N ASP A 788 -8.60 26.46 9.39
CA ASP A 788 -8.25 25.03 9.41
C ASP A 788 -6.98 24.77 10.25
N VAL A 789 -5.99 25.66 10.14
CA VAL A 789 -4.75 25.61 10.94
C VAL A 789 -5.04 25.75 12.42
N VAL A 790 -5.86 26.73 12.82
CA VAL A 790 -6.24 26.93 14.22
C VAL A 790 -6.99 25.72 14.77
N VAL A 791 -7.95 25.15 14.02
CA VAL A 791 -8.65 23.93 14.44
C VAL A 791 -7.67 22.77 14.63
N GLY A 792 -6.75 22.55 13.68
CA GLY A 792 -5.74 21.51 13.81
C GLY A 792 -4.79 21.72 14.99
N ALA A 793 -4.42 22.97 15.29
CA ALA A 793 -3.61 23.30 16.47
C ALA A 793 -4.36 22.93 17.76
N LEU A 794 -5.61 23.35 17.90
CA LEU A 794 -6.45 23.04 19.07
C LEU A 794 -6.65 21.53 19.24
N LEU A 795 -6.74 20.76 18.15
CA LEU A 795 -6.77 19.29 18.16
C LEU A 795 -5.41 18.63 18.39
N GLY A 796 -4.31 19.39 18.39
CA GLY A 796 -3.01 18.92 18.87
C GLY A 796 -1.85 18.91 17.88
N ALA A 797 -2.00 19.48 16.67
CA ALA A 797 -0.93 19.56 15.68
C ALA A 797 0.11 20.66 15.99
N ASP A 798 1.39 20.33 15.79
CA ASP A 798 2.52 21.28 15.82
C ASP A 798 2.78 21.92 14.44
N GLU A 799 2.50 21.17 13.36
CA GLU A 799 2.82 21.53 11.98
C GLU A 799 1.68 21.19 10.99
N PHE A 800 1.69 21.79 9.81
CA PHE A 800 0.58 21.71 8.84
C PHE A 800 1.08 21.49 7.41
N GLY A 801 0.54 20.47 6.75
CA GLY A 801 0.84 20.13 5.36
C GLY A 801 -0.23 20.61 4.38
N PHE A 802 0.20 21.30 3.32
CA PHE A 802 -0.68 21.85 2.29
C PHE A 802 -0.29 21.32 0.90
N ALA A 803 -1.18 20.62 0.22
CA ALA A 803 -0.91 20.08 -1.13
C ALA A 803 -1.70 20.82 -2.21
N THR A 804 -3.02 20.65 -2.20
CA THR A 804 -3.91 21.14 -3.26
C THR A 804 -3.97 22.67 -3.33
N ALA A 805 -4.12 23.36 -2.19
CA ALA A 805 -4.23 24.82 -2.16
C ALA A 805 -2.99 25.54 -2.75
N PRO A 806 -1.73 25.20 -2.39
CA PRO A 806 -0.57 25.82 -3.03
C PRO A 806 -0.42 25.43 -4.51
N LEU A 807 -0.88 24.25 -4.95
CA LEU A 807 -0.96 23.94 -6.39
C LEU A 807 -1.98 24.84 -7.10
N ILE A 808 -3.12 25.14 -6.48
CA ILE A 808 -4.11 26.09 -7.02
C ILE A 808 -3.53 27.49 -7.08
N ALA A 809 -2.85 27.94 -6.02
CA ALA A 809 -2.13 29.22 -5.99
C ALA A 809 -1.08 29.30 -7.12
N ALA A 810 -0.39 28.19 -7.42
CA ALA A 810 0.55 28.07 -8.53
C ALA A 810 -0.14 27.96 -9.92
N GLY A 811 -1.43 27.66 -10.00
CA GLY A 811 -2.20 27.70 -11.26
C GLY A 811 -3.11 26.51 -11.55
N CYS A 812 -3.21 25.50 -10.68
CA CYS A 812 -4.14 24.38 -10.87
C CYS A 812 -5.60 24.86 -10.92
N ILE A 813 -6.39 24.28 -11.84
CA ILE A 813 -7.80 24.62 -12.07
C ILE A 813 -8.78 23.47 -11.72
N MET A 814 -8.31 22.47 -10.97
CA MET A 814 -9.13 21.33 -10.50
C MET A 814 -9.81 20.50 -11.60
N MET A 815 -9.14 20.27 -12.73
CA MET A 815 -9.70 19.49 -13.85
C MET A 815 -9.74 17.97 -13.61
N ARG A 816 -9.02 17.45 -12.61
CA ARG A 816 -8.94 16.01 -12.24
C ARG A 816 -8.45 15.05 -13.35
N LYS A 817 -7.60 15.56 -14.26
CA LYS A 817 -6.95 14.78 -15.34
C LYS A 817 -5.45 14.56 -15.12
N CYS A 818 -5.00 14.57 -13.87
CA CYS A 818 -3.57 14.53 -13.51
C CYS A 818 -2.88 13.23 -13.99
N HIS A 819 -3.63 12.13 -14.01
CA HIS A 819 -3.21 10.80 -14.44
C HIS A 819 -3.12 10.64 -15.96
N LEU A 820 -3.76 11.53 -16.75
CA LEU A 820 -3.82 11.43 -18.21
C LEU A 820 -2.70 12.19 -18.92
N ASN A 821 -1.81 12.85 -18.18
CA ASN A 821 -0.75 13.72 -18.73
C ASN A 821 -1.24 14.94 -19.53
N THR A 822 -2.53 15.25 -19.49
CA THR A 822 -3.18 16.30 -20.30
C THR A 822 -3.50 17.57 -19.50
N CYS A 823 -2.69 17.91 -18.50
CA CYS A 823 -2.92 19.09 -17.67
C CYS A 823 -2.86 20.39 -18.52
N PRO A 824 -3.94 21.17 -18.63
CA PRO A 824 -4.00 22.30 -19.56
C PRO A 824 -3.15 23.50 -19.13
N VAL A 825 -2.70 23.52 -17.88
CA VAL A 825 -1.98 24.62 -17.23
C VAL A 825 -0.54 24.24 -16.82
N GLY A 826 -0.02 23.11 -17.33
CA GLY A 826 1.38 22.73 -17.14
C GLY A 826 1.76 22.28 -15.70
N VAL A 827 0.79 22.00 -14.83
CA VAL A 827 1.05 21.58 -13.44
C VAL A 827 1.31 20.08 -13.33
N ALA A 828 0.36 19.23 -13.76
CA ALA A 828 0.42 17.78 -13.58
C ALA A 828 0.66 17.03 -14.90
N THR A 829 1.74 17.40 -15.61
CA THR A 829 2.08 16.85 -16.92
C THR A 829 3.59 16.86 -17.14
N GLN A 830 4.09 15.86 -17.86
CA GLN A 830 5.45 15.78 -18.38
C GLN A 830 5.54 16.14 -19.88
N ASP A 831 4.40 16.39 -20.53
CA ASP A 831 4.36 16.84 -21.92
C ASP A 831 5.05 18.22 -22.06
N PRO A 832 6.12 18.35 -22.88
CA PRO A 832 6.87 19.60 -23.02
C PRO A 832 6.04 20.77 -23.56
N VAL A 833 5.02 20.52 -24.39
CA VAL A 833 4.13 21.56 -24.94
C VAL A 833 3.20 22.07 -23.86
N LEU A 834 2.63 21.18 -23.06
CA LEU A 834 1.74 21.57 -21.96
C LEU A 834 2.50 22.21 -20.79
N ARG A 835 3.73 21.76 -20.49
CA ARG A 835 4.59 22.37 -19.46
C ARG A 835 4.90 23.84 -19.73
N LYS A 836 5.06 24.26 -20.99
CA LYS A 836 5.23 25.68 -21.39
C LYS A 836 4.05 26.58 -20.99
N ARG A 837 2.89 25.99 -20.68
CA ARG A 837 1.70 26.71 -20.21
C ARG A 837 1.72 27.00 -18.70
N PHE A 838 2.70 26.48 -17.97
CA PHE A 838 2.85 26.80 -16.55
C PHE A 838 3.21 28.28 -16.37
N LYS A 839 2.42 28.98 -15.55
CA LYS A 839 2.59 30.42 -15.25
C LYS A 839 2.70 30.71 -13.75
N GLY A 840 2.81 29.68 -12.91
CA GLY A 840 3.01 29.83 -11.48
C GLY A 840 4.36 30.49 -11.17
N GLN A 841 4.41 31.27 -10.10
CA GLN A 841 5.61 31.93 -9.60
C GLN A 841 5.74 31.65 -8.10
N PRO A 842 6.96 31.60 -7.55
CA PRO A 842 7.17 31.39 -6.11
C PRO A 842 6.39 32.39 -5.25
N GLU A 843 6.28 33.64 -5.71
CA GLU A 843 5.58 34.73 -5.04
C GLU A 843 4.09 34.43 -4.81
N HIS A 844 3.43 33.73 -5.74
CA HIS A 844 2.02 33.35 -5.56
C HIS A 844 1.85 32.38 -4.38
N VAL A 845 2.78 31.44 -4.25
CA VAL A 845 2.77 30.44 -3.17
C VAL A 845 3.14 31.11 -1.84
N ILE A 846 4.13 32.01 -1.86
CA ILE A 846 4.53 32.81 -0.69
C ILE A 846 3.35 33.65 -0.18
N ASN A 847 2.67 34.37 -1.06
CA ASN A 847 1.50 35.19 -0.70
C ASN A 847 0.41 34.33 -0.05
N PHE A 848 0.12 33.15 -0.61
CA PHE A 848 -0.83 32.21 -0.01
C PHE A 848 -0.48 31.87 1.45
N PHE A 849 0.76 31.45 1.71
CA PHE A 849 1.16 31.04 3.05
C PHE A 849 1.18 32.21 4.05
N PHE A 850 1.58 33.41 3.62
CA PHE A 850 1.50 34.59 4.47
C PHE A 850 0.06 35.02 4.74
N PHE A 851 -0.85 34.91 3.78
CA PHE A 851 -2.28 35.18 4.03
C PHE A 851 -2.88 34.19 5.03
N VAL A 852 -2.56 32.90 4.90
CA VAL A 852 -2.98 31.87 5.88
C VAL A 852 -2.39 32.18 7.26
N ALA A 853 -1.10 32.52 7.34
CA ALA A 853 -0.46 32.85 8.61
C ALA A 853 -1.04 34.13 9.26
N GLU A 854 -1.43 35.12 8.46
CA GLU A 854 -2.03 36.34 9.00
C GLU A 854 -3.46 36.10 9.51
N GLU A 855 -4.26 35.29 8.82
CA GLU A 855 -5.56 34.84 9.34
C GLU A 855 -5.40 34.06 10.65
N VAL A 856 -4.35 33.22 10.76
CA VAL A 856 -4.03 32.54 12.03
C VAL A 856 -3.73 33.55 13.14
N ARG A 857 -2.99 34.64 12.87
CA ARG A 857 -2.69 35.67 13.87
C ARG A 857 -3.93 36.41 14.33
N GLU A 858 -4.80 36.78 13.39
CA GLU A 858 -6.10 37.41 13.69
C GLU A 858 -6.92 36.52 14.63
N LEU A 859 -7.04 35.22 14.33
CA LEU A 859 -7.74 34.26 15.17
C LEU A 859 -7.06 34.03 16.53
N MET A 860 -5.72 33.97 16.57
CA MET A 860 -4.97 33.86 17.84
C MET A 860 -5.24 35.04 18.76
N ALA A 861 -5.27 36.26 18.20
CA ALA A 861 -5.58 37.48 18.92
C ALA A 861 -6.99 37.44 19.53
N GLU A 862 -7.99 37.05 18.74
CA GLU A 862 -9.39 36.89 19.17
C GLU A 862 -9.56 35.83 20.27
N LEU A 863 -8.82 34.73 20.17
CA LEU A 863 -8.84 33.62 21.14
C LEU A 863 -7.99 33.89 22.39
N GLY A 864 -7.19 34.96 22.39
CA GLY A 864 -6.36 35.36 23.53
C GLY A 864 -5.06 34.56 23.68
N TYR A 865 -4.44 34.14 22.58
CA TYR A 865 -3.16 33.42 22.54
C TYR A 865 -2.06 34.29 21.92
N ARG A 866 -0.88 34.34 22.54
CA ARG A 866 0.25 35.15 22.04
C ARG A 866 1.22 34.34 21.18
N THR A 867 1.41 33.07 21.53
CA THR A 867 2.26 32.13 20.80
C THR A 867 1.45 30.91 20.35
N PHE A 868 1.82 30.34 19.22
CA PHE A 868 1.14 29.21 18.60
C PHE A 868 1.16 27.99 19.54
N ASN A 869 2.26 27.80 20.27
CA ASN A 869 2.41 26.70 21.22
C ASN A 869 1.38 26.74 22.35
N GLU A 870 0.86 27.91 22.73
CA GLU A 870 -0.18 28.01 23.77
C GLU A 870 -1.51 27.40 23.32
N MET A 871 -1.79 27.36 22.01
CA MET A 871 -3.02 26.79 21.44
C MET A 871 -2.99 25.27 21.32
N ILE A 872 -1.80 24.66 21.21
CA ILE A 872 -1.69 23.25 20.84
C ILE A 872 -2.36 22.36 21.88
N GLY A 873 -3.35 21.57 21.45
CA GLY A 873 -4.08 20.64 22.32
C GLY A 873 -5.11 21.28 23.25
N GLN A 874 -5.42 22.58 23.09
CA GLN A 874 -6.47 23.26 23.85
C GLN A 874 -7.88 22.91 23.34
N MET A 875 -8.20 21.61 23.31
CA MET A 875 -9.43 21.06 22.73
C MET A 875 -10.70 21.62 23.38
N GLN A 876 -10.63 22.13 24.61
CA GLN A 876 -11.77 22.78 25.28
C GLN A 876 -12.24 24.06 24.59
N MET A 877 -11.41 24.68 23.74
CA MET A 877 -11.76 25.85 22.92
C MET A 877 -12.67 25.49 21.75
N LEU A 878 -12.85 24.20 21.45
CA LEU A 878 -13.75 23.72 20.44
C LEU A 878 -15.11 23.39 21.06
N ASP A 879 -16.15 23.76 20.34
CA ASP A 879 -17.54 23.42 20.64
C ASP A 879 -18.25 23.10 19.32
N GLN A 880 -19.50 22.65 19.38
CA GLN A 880 -20.31 22.42 18.21
C GLN A 880 -21.23 23.62 17.96
N ARG A 881 -21.33 24.07 16.70
CA ARG A 881 -22.41 24.99 16.31
C ARG A 881 -23.74 24.26 16.45
N ARG A 882 -24.76 24.89 17.03
CA ARG A 882 -26.13 24.34 16.99
C ARG A 882 -26.59 24.26 15.53
N VAL A 883 -26.57 23.06 14.96
CA VAL A 883 -27.09 22.79 13.61
C VAL A 883 -28.60 22.63 13.72
N ILE A 884 -29.33 23.74 13.66
CA ILE A 884 -30.78 23.74 13.90
C ILE A 884 -31.55 23.25 12.66
N ALA A 885 -30.98 23.36 11.44
CA ALA A 885 -31.72 23.19 10.18
C ALA A 885 -31.48 21.87 9.40
N HIS A 886 -30.29 21.26 9.40
CA HIS A 886 -29.99 20.11 8.52
C HIS A 886 -30.48 18.76 9.10
N TRP A 887 -31.36 18.07 8.37
CA TRP A 887 -32.12 16.92 8.86
C TRP A 887 -31.26 15.70 9.26
N LYS A 888 -30.14 15.41 8.57
CA LYS A 888 -29.21 14.33 8.97
C LYS A 888 -28.17 14.74 10.01
N ALA A 889 -27.86 16.03 10.11
CA ALA A 889 -26.76 16.52 10.94
C ALA A 889 -27.16 16.81 12.40
N LYS A 890 -28.46 16.75 12.73
CA LYS A 890 -28.98 16.97 14.09
C LYS A 890 -28.41 15.99 15.12
N GLY A 891 -28.04 14.78 14.71
CA GLY A 891 -27.51 13.72 15.59
C GLY A 891 -25.99 13.67 15.69
N LEU A 892 -25.25 14.58 15.04
CA LEU A 892 -23.79 14.57 15.09
C LEU A 892 -23.29 15.01 16.47
N ASP A 893 -22.40 14.22 17.06
CA ASP A 893 -21.70 14.54 18.30
C ASP A 893 -20.18 14.34 18.09
N PHE A 894 -19.41 15.35 18.52
CA PHE A 894 -17.96 15.40 18.43
C PHE A 894 -17.27 15.42 19.81
N SER A 895 -18.02 15.22 20.90
CA SER A 895 -17.52 15.23 22.28
C SER A 895 -16.28 14.35 22.48
N ARG A 896 -16.23 13.17 21.84
CA ARG A 896 -15.07 12.25 21.86
C ARG A 896 -13.81 12.86 21.23
N LEU A 897 -13.96 13.70 20.19
CA LEU A 897 -12.85 14.40 19.55
C LEU A 897 -12.34 15.57 20.38
N PHE A 898 -13.23 16.26 21.09
CA PHE A 898 -12.89 17.43 21.91
C PHE A 898 -12.42 17.07 23.32
N TYR A 899 -12.38 15.78 23.66
CA TYR A 899 -11.88 15.32 24.94
C TYR A 899 -10.42 15.72 25.13
N ARG A 900 -10.17 16.61 26.09
CA ARG A 900 -8.83 17.01 26.50
C ARG A 900 -8.28 16.01 27.52
N PRO A 901 -7.17 15.30 27.23
CA PRO A 901 -6.53 14.42 28.21
C PRO A 901 -6.01 15.20 29.43
N GLU A 902 -6.16 14.61 30.62
CA GLU A 902 -5.51 15.12 31.83
C GLU A 902 -4.01 14.82 31.78
N ALA A 903 -3.19 15.85 31.57
CA ALA A 903 -1.73 15.74 31.59
C ALA A 903 -1.19 16.01 33.02
N PRO A 904 -0.53 15.05 33.67
CA PRO A 904 0.14 15.28 34.95
C PRO A 904 1.17 16.41 34.88
N ALA A 905 1.49 17.02 36.03
CA ALA A 905 2.51 18.06 36.09
C ALA A 905 3.85 17.59 35.48
N GLY A 906 4.38 18.37 34.54
CA GLY A 906 5.61 18.05 33.80
C GLY A 906 5.42 17.21 32.53
N VAL A 907 4.21 16.72 32.23
CA VAL A 907 3.92 16.05 30.95
C VAL A 907 3.62 17.10 29.88
N ALA A 908 4.41 17.11 28.81
CA ALA A 908 4.21 18.02 27.69
C ALA A 908 3.00 17.61 26.83
N ILE A 909 2.25 18.60 26.34
CA ILE A 909 1.12 18.43 25.42
C ILE A 909 1.49 18.78 23.97
N CYS A 910 2.68 19.32 23.74
CA CYS A 910 3.25 19.62 22.44
C CYS A 910 4.72 19.17 22.39
N ASN A 911 5.35 19.24 21.22
CA ASN A 911 6.75 18.83 21.09
C ASN A 911 7.68 19.84 21.79
N THR A 912 8.50 19.35 22.73
CA THR A 912 9.43 20.18 23.53
C THR A 912 10.80 19.53 23.73
N GLU A 913 10.96 18.25 23.43
CA GLU A 913 12.20 17.49 23.57
C GLU A 913 12.60 16.80 22.27
N LYS A 914 13.90 16.45 22.16
CA LYS A 914 14.45 15.70 21.03
C LYS A 914 14.56 14.21 21.38
N GLN A 915 14.45 13.37 20.36
CA GLN A 915 14.67 11.92 20.51
C GLN A 915 16.16 11.59 20.67
N ASP A 916 16.45 10.58 21.49
CA ASP A 916 17.74 9.89 21.50
C ASP A 916 17.70 8.75 20.49
N HIS A 917 18.48 8.84 19.41
CA HIS A 917 18.49 7.87 18.30
C HIS A 917 19.47 6.71 18.50
N LYS A 918 20.26 6.70 19.60
CA LYS A 918 21.28 5.66 19.88
C LYS A 918 22.35 5.49 18.78
N ILE A 919 22.78 6.60 18.16
CA ILE A 919 23.78 6.62 17.07
C ILE A 919 25.18 7.13 17.49
N ASN A 920 25.42 7.24 18.80
CA ASN A 920 26.69 7.73 19.34
C ASN A 920 27.70 6.60 19.59
N ASP A 921 27.23 5.46 20.11
CA ASP A 921 28.06 4.31 20.45
C ASP A 921 27.86 3.18 19.42
N ILE A 922 28.29 3.43 18.18
CA ILE A 922 28.13 2.51 17.04
C ILE A 922 29.45 2.25 16.32
N LEU A 923 29.53 1.15 15.56
CA LEU A 923 30.71 0.78 14.79
C LEU A 923 31.18 1.87 13.82
N ASP A 924 30.26 2.53 13.11
CA ASP A 924 30.61 3.52 12.08
C ASP A 924 31.39 4.73 12.61
N ARG A 925 31.21 5.11 13.88
CA ARG A 925 32.00 6.19 14.48
C ARG A 925 33.49 5.86 14.49
N ARG A 926 33.82 4.59 14.72
CA ARG A 926 35.19 4.07 14.64
C ARG A 926 35.65 3.99 13.19
N LEU A 927 34.82 3.46 12.29
CA LEU A 927 35.15 3.38 10.86
C LEU A 927 35.44 4.76 10.24
N ILE A 928 34.69 5.79 10.61
CA ILE A 928 34.90 7.18 10.15
C ILE A 928 36.22 7.74 10.69
N ALA A 929 36.54 7.48 11.96
CA ALA A 929 37.80 7.92 12.57
C ALA A 929 38.99 7.28 11.85
N ASP A 930 38.93 5.97 11.60
CA ASP A 930 40.00 5.22 10.93
C ASP A 930 40.10 5.56 9.43
N ALA A 931 38.97 5.91 8.79
CA ALA A 931 38.90 6.30 7.37
C ALA A 931 39.25 7.78 7.11
N ARG A 932 39.69 8.55 8.11
CA ARG A 932 39.89 10.01 7.99
C ARG A 932 40.79 10.41 6.82
N ALA A 933 41.87 9.65 6.58
CA ALA A 933 42.78 9.90 5.46
C ALA A 933 42.10 9.77 4.08
N ALA A 934 41.16 8.82 3.93
CA ALA A 934 40.36 8.67 2.72
C ALA A 934 39.35 9.82 2.58
N LEU A 935 38.68 10.19 3.66
CA LEU A 935 37.64 11.23 3.66
C LEU A 935 38.17 12.65 3.40
N ASP A 936 39.41 12.94 3.80
CA ASP A 936 39.99 14.28 3.66
C ASP A 936 40.74 14.49 2.34
N ARG A 937 41.38 13.44 1.80
CA ARG A 937 42.27 13.55 0.62
C ARG A 937 42.20 12.38 -0.36
N GLY A 938 41.29 11.43 -0.19
CA GLY A 938 41.13 10.27 -1.08
C GLY A 938 42.25 9.22 -1.00
N ALA A 939 42.97 9.14 0.12
CA ALA A 939 44.02 8.14 0.30
C ALA A 939 43.44 6.74 0.56
N PRO A 940 44.02 5.65 0.01
CA PRO A 940 43.59 4.29 0.32
C PRO A 940 43.74 3.94 1.81
N VAL A 941 42.72 3.34 2.40
CA VAL A 941 42.66 2.91 3.81
C VAL A 941 42.15 1.48 3.90
N ARG A 942 42.81 0.67 4.75
CA ARG A 942 42.44 -0.71 5.07
C ARG A 942 42.14 -0.84 6.56
N ILE A 943 40.96 -1.35 6.91
CA ILE A 943 40.49 -1.49 8.29
C ILE A 943 40.16 -2.96 8.53
N VAL A 944 40.53 -3.51 9.69
CA VAL A 944 40.16 -4.86 10.12
C VAL A 944 39.51 -4.76 11.49
N THR A 945 38.31 -5.29 11.65
CA THR A 945 37.54 -5.24 12.91
C THR A 945 36.62 -6.44 13.06
N THR A 946 36.00 -6.61 14.22
CA THR A 946 34.92 -7.57 14.47
C THR A 946 33.55 -6.92 14.30
N ILE A 947 32.51 -7.74 14.08
CA ILE A 947 31.12 -7.31 14.04
C ILE A 947 30.21 -8.32 14.77
N GLN A 948 29.15 -7.83 15.41
CA GLN A 948 28.13 -8.62 16.08
C GLN A 948 26.72 -8.29 15.54
N ASN A 949 25.74 -9.16 15.81
CA ASN A 949 24.37 -8.94 15.33
C ASN A 949 23.73 -7.64 15.87
N THR A 950 24.24 -7.13 16.98
CA THR A 950 23.84 -5.84 17.57
C THR A 950 24.42 -4.63 16.83
N ASP A 951 25.50 -4.80 16.05
CA ASP A 951 26.09 -3.79 15.17
C ASP A 951 25.26 -3.68 13.88
N ARG A 952 24.20 -2.87 13.95
CA ARG A 952 23.25 -2.66 12.87
C ARG A 952 23.68 -1.50 11.97
N THR A 953 23.28 -1.56 10.70
CA THR A 953 23.50 -0.49 9.72
C THR A 953 24.97 -0.10 9.51
N ALA A 954 25.89 -1.05 9.73
CA ALA A 954 27.33 -0.78 9.60
C ALA A 954 27.69 -0.36 8.16
N GLY A 955 28.45 0.73 8.02
CA GLY A 955 28.91 1.35 6.77
C GLY A 955 28.04 2.52 6.29
N ALA A 956 26.82 2.69 6.81
CA ALA A 956 25.88 3.70 6.32
C ALA A 956 26.26 5.14 6.71
N MET A 957 26.73 5.38 7.93
CA MET A 957 27.15 6.72 8.37
C MET A 957 28.46 7.14 7.71
N LEU A 958 29.38 6.19 7.51
CA LEU A 958 30.57 6.42 6.68
C LEU A 958 30.17 6.83 5.25
N SER A 959 29.16 6.18 4.68
CA SER A 959 28.65 6.48 3.34
C SER A 959 27.96 7.84 3.27
N GLY A 960 27.26 8.25 4.33
CA GLY A 960 26.72 9.60 4.51
C GLY A 960 27.82 10.68 4.45
N GLU A 961 28.91 10.50 5.18
CA GLU A 961 30.07 11.41 5.14
C GLU A 961 30.68 11.53 3.73
N ILE A 962 30.80 10.40 3.01
CA ILE A 962 31.31 10.39 1.63
C ILE A 962 30.34 11.14 0.71
N ALA A 963 29.04 10.85 0.80
CA ALA A 963 28.03 11.48 -0.04
C ALA A 963 27.93 13.00 0.20
N GLN A 964 28.11 13.45 1.44
CA GLN A 964 28.10 14.87 1.78
C GLN A 964 29.29 15.62 1.16
N ARG A 965 30.46 14.97 1.06
CA ARG A 965 31.69 15.59 0.53
C ARG A 965 31.83 15.46 -0.99
N TYR A 966 31.46 14.31 -1.53
CA TYR A 966 31.77 13.92 -2.92
C TYR A 966 30.51 13.66 -3.78
N GLY A 967 29.30 13.79 -3.20
CA GLY A 967 28.05 13.47 -3.88
C GLY A 967 27.97 12.00 -4.29
N HIS A 968 27.09 11.66 -5.24
CA HIS A 968 26.96 10.30 -5.74
C HIS A 968 28.17 9.80 -6.55
N THR A 969 29.06 10.70 -6.98
CA THR A 969 30.32 10.32 -7.66
C THR A 969 31.22 9.48 -6.74
N GLY A 970 31.17 9.77 -5.43
CA GLY A 970 31.91 9.04 -4.41
C GLY A 970 33.44 9.11 -4.58
N LEU A 971 34.11 8.08 -4.05
CA LEU A 971 35.56 7.90 -4.15
C LEU A 971 35.91 6.87 -5.23
N PRO A 972 37.17 6.80 -5.70
CA PRO A 972 37.65 5.67 -6.50
C PRO A 972 37.42 4.32 -5.80
N ASP A 973 37.20 3.27 -6.58
CA ASP A 973 36.93 1.92 -6.04
C ASP A 973 38.06 1.46 -5.10
N ASP A 974 37.70 0.72 -4.03
CA ASP A 974 38.62 0.20 -3.01
C ASP A 974 39.45 1.26 -2.25
N THR A 975 39.05 2.54 -2.28
CA THR A 975 39.68 3.59 -1.46
C THR A 975 39.52 3.29 0.03
N ILE A 976 38.38 2.79 0.48
CA ILE A 976 38.20 2.31 1.86
C ILE A 976 37.79 0.85 1.80
N HIS A 977 38.63 -0.05 2.30
CA HIS A 977 38.30 -1.49 2.41
C HIS A 977 38.28 -1.88 3.88
N VAL A 978 37.11 -2.30 4.36
CA VAL A 978 36.89 -2.78 5.71
C VAL A 978 36.68 -4.29 5.68
N LYS A 979 37.56 -5.05 6.34
CA LYS A 979 37.37 -6.48 6.61
C LYS A 979 36.74 -6.64 7.99
N LEU A 980 35.63 -7.36 8.06
CA LEU A 980 34.88 -7.65 9.28
C LEU A 980 34.81 -9.16 9.52
N VAL A 981 34.85 -9.57 10.77
CA VAL A 981 34.72 -10.97 11.20
C VAL A 981 33.59 -11.08 12.23
N GLY A 982 32.63 -11.98 11.99
CA GLY A 982 31.49 -12.25 12.86
C GLY A 982 30.13 -12.20 12.14
N THR A 983 29.06 -12.00 12.89
CA THR A 983 27.69 -11.92 12.34
C THR A 983 27.26 -10.47 12.26
N ALA A 984 26.88 -9.98 11.08
CA ALA A 984 26.40 -8.61 10.93
C ALA A 984 24.91 -8.50 11.31
N GLY A 985 24.56 -7.42 12.01
CA GLY A 985 23.17 -7.08 12.27
C GLY A 985 22.39 -6.68 11.02
N GLN A 986 21.15 -6.28 11.23
CA GLN A 986 20.27 -5.78 10.17
C GLN A 986 20.89 -4.61 9.41
N SER A 987 20.61 -4.51 8.10
CA SER A 987 20.99 -3.39 7.24
C SER A 987 22.51 -3.21 7.04
N PHE A 988 23.30 -4.28 7.10
CA PHE A 988 24.74 -4.24 6.82
C PHE A 988 25.02 -3.67 5.41
N GLY A 989 25.84 -2.62 5.34
CA GLY A 989 26.15 -1.93 4.08
C GLY A 989 24.97 -1.16 3.47
N ALA A 990 24.00 -0.72 4.28
CA ALA A 990 22.90 0.11 3.77
C ALA A 990 23.42 1.44 3.19
N TRP A 991 22.95 1.79 2.00
CA TRP A 991 23.36 2.95 1.20
C TRP A 991 24.88 3.09 1.00
N LEU A 992 25.59 1.96 0.94
CA LEU A 992 27.05 1.95 0.82
C LEU A 992 27.51 2.76 -0.40
N ALA A 993 28.31 3.80 -0.16
CA ALA A 993 28.77 4.73 -1.19
C ALA A 993 29.88 4.12 -2.05
N LYS A 994 29.98 4.62 -3.29
CA LYS A 994 31.09 4.27 -4.19
C LYS A 994 32.46 4.57 -3.56
N GLY A 995 33.37 3.62 -3.71
CA GLY A 995 34.73 3.65 -3.16
C GLY A 995 34.89 2.95 -1.81
N VAL A 996 33.79 2.45 -1.22
CA VAL A 996 33.82 1.61 -0.01
C VAL A 996 33.61 0.14 -0.37
N THR A 997 34.48 -0.71 0.15
CA THR A 997 34.39 -2.17 0.07
C THR A 997 34.24 -2.74 1.48
N LEU A 998 33.14 -3.45 1.73
CA LEU A 998 32.90 -4.21 2.96
C LEU A 998 33.08 -5.71 2.67
N GLU A 999 34.05 -6.34 3.33
CA GLU A 999 34.29 -7.77 3.27
C GLU A 999 33.93 -8.40 4.63
N LEU A 1000 32.91 -9.24 4.66
CA LEU A 1000 32.44 -9.96 5.84
C LEU A 1000 32.84 -11.44 5.77
N GLU A 1001 33.67 -11.86 6.71
CA GLU A 1001 33.97 -13.27 6.99
C GLU A 1001 33.03 -13.73 8.13
N GLY A 1002 31.93 -14.38 7.75
CA GLY A 1002 30.78 -14.64 8.61
C GLY A 1002 29.47 -14.60 7.83
N GLU A 1003 28.43 -14.02 8.40
CA GLU A 1003 27.06 -13.99 7.83
C GLU A 1003 26.34 -12.67 8.14
N GLY A 1004 25.36 -12.31 7.30
CA GLY A 1004 24.54 -11.11 7.49
C GLY A 1004 23.07 -11.45 7.76
N ASN A 1005 22.40 -10.65 8.60
CA ASN A 1005 20.96 -10.75 8.78
C ASN A 1005 20.20 -10.10 7.57
N ASP A 1006 18.97 -9.64 7.76
CA ASP A 1006 18.16 -9.02 6.70
C ASP A 1006 18.75 -7.69 6.21
N TYR A 1007 18.31 -7.29 5.01
CA TYR A 1007 18.57 -5.96 4.45
C TYR A 1007 20.04 -5.67 4.09
N VAL A 1008 20.88 -6.68 3.91
CA VAL A 1008 22.25 -6.49 3.41
C VAL A 1008 22.22 -5.68 2.10
N GLY A 1009 23.03 -4.62 2.01
CA GLY A 1009 23.10 -3.76 0.82
C GLY A 1009 21.81 -3.00 0.51
N LYS A 1010 20.91 -2.81 1.47
CA LYS A 1010 19.71 -1.98 1.32
C LYS A 1010 20.05 -0.61 0.74
N GLY A 1011 19.45 -0.23 -0.39
CA GLY A 1011 19.71 1.04 -1.06
C GLY A 1011 21.15 1.22 -1.57
N LEU A 1012 21.88 0.12 -1.86
CA LEU A 1012 23.28 0.16 -2.31
C LEU A 1012 23.51 1.26 -3.37
N SER A 1013 24.50 2.12 -3.09
CA SER A 1013 24.75 3.37 -3.81
C SER A 1013 26.17 3.42 -4.39
N GLY A 1014 26.64 2.29 -4.91
CA GLY A 1014 27.90 2.18 -5.65
C GLY A 1014 29.03 1.44 -4.93
N GLY A 1015 28.88 1.10 -3.65
CA GLY A 1015 29.87 0.33 -2.89
C GLY A 1015 29.94 -1.15 -3.29
N ARG A 1016 30.94 -1.86 -2.75
CA ARG A 1016 31.10 -3.31 -2.92
C ARG A 1016 30.87 -4.04 -1.59
N ILE A 1017 30.06 -5.10 -1.60
CA ILE A 1017 29.82 -5.97 -0.44
C ILE A 1017 30.23 -7.41 -0.79
N ILE A 1018 31.02 -8.02 0.07
CA ILE A 1018 31.46 -9.41 -0.06
C ILE A 1018 31.07 -10.11 1.24
N VAL A 1019 30.36 -11.23 1.17
CA VAL A 1019 30.05 -12.06 2.35
C VAL A 1019 30.45 -13.50 2.05
N ARG A 1020 31.27 -14.08 2.91
CA ARG A 1020 31.71 -15.48 2.82
C ARG A 1020 31.80 -16.10 4.21
N PRO A 1021 31.52 -17.41 4.34
CA PRO A 1021 31.66 -18.09 5.62
C PRO A 1021 33.12 -18.09 6.10
N PRO A 1022 33.35 -18.26 7.41
CA PRO A 1022 34.68 -18.45 7.98
C PRO A 1022 35.37 -19.69 7.41
N VAL A 1023 36.70 -19.66 7.36
CA VAL A 1023 37.51 -20.73 6.73
C VAL A 1023 37.34 -22.07 7.45
N ASP A 1024 37.07 -22.06 8.75
CA ASP A 1024 36.88 -23.23 9.61
C ASP A 1024 35.40 -23.64 9.78
N SER A 1025 34.48 -23.03 9.02
CA SER A 1025 33.04 -23.33 9.13
C SER A 1025 32.72 -24.76 8.70
N GLY A 1026 31.86 -25.42 9.47
CA GLY A 1026 31.43 -26.81 9.23
C GLY A 1026 30.31 -26.98 8.21
N ILE A 1027 29.76 -25.88 7.67
CA ILE A 1027 28.63 -25.88 6.73
C ILE A 1027 29.06 -26.08 5.28
N VAL A 1028 28.13 -26.52 4.45
CA VAL A 1028 28.24 -26.45 2.97
C VAL A 1028 27.59 -25.13 2.53
N PRO A 1029 28.36 -24.14 2.02
CA PRO A 1029 27.83 -22.82 1.67
C PRO A 1029 26.68 -22.88 0.66
N GLU A 1030 26.78 -23.77 -0.32
CA GLU A 1030 25.81 -23.98 -1.39
C GLU A 1030 24.46 -24.47 -0.88
N ASP A 1031 24.41 -25.03 0.34
CA ASP A 1031 23.20 -25.55 0.99
C ASP A 1031 22.82 -24.76 2.26
N SER A 1032 23.49 -23.62 2.51
CA SER A 1032 23.35 -22.87 3.77
C SER A 1032 23.04 -21.41 3.52
N ILE A 1033 22.19 -20.85 4.38
CA ILE A 1033 21.90 -19.41 4.34
C ILE A 1033 23.12 -18.61 4.80
N ILE A 1034 23.45 -17.53 4.09
CA ILE A 1034 24.56 -16.63 4.43
C ILE A 1034 24.10 -15.18 4.63
N ILE A 1035 22.97 -14.81 4.03
CA ILE A 1035 22.35 -13.50 4.12
C ILE A 1035 20.83 -13.62 4.23
N GLY A 1036 20.20 -12.70 4.95
CA GLY A 1036 18.77 -12.70 5.24
C GLY A 1036 17.85 -12.32 4.06
N ASN A 1037 16.67 -11.81 4.40
CA ASN A 1037 15.63 -11.41 3.47
C ASN A 1037 15.82 -9.96 2.98
N THR A 1038 15.14 -9.61 1.88
CA THR A 1038 15.05 -8.23 1.36
C THR A 1038 16.44 -7.59 1.12
N VAL A 1039 17.40 -8.43 0.73
CA VAL A 1039 18.76 -8.00 0.38
C VAL A 1039 18.72 -7.16 -0.89
N LEU A 1040 19.53 -6.10 -0.94
CA LEU A 1040 19.61 -5.14 -2.05
C LEU A 1040 18.31 -4.36 -2.35
N TYR A 1041 17.45 -4.22 -1.34
CA TYR A 1041 16.20 -3.50 -1.52
C TYR A 1041 16.40 -2.07 -2.01
N GLY A 1042 15.93 -1.78 -3.22
CA GLY A 1042 16.05 -0.45 -3.82
C GLY A 1042 17.48 -0.05 -4.20
N ALA A 1043 18.40 -1.01 -4.32
CA ALA A 1043 19.78 -0.75 -4.73
C ALA A 1043 19.83 -0.10 -6.13
N ILE A 1044 20.71 0.89 -6.32
CA ILE A 1044 20.78 1.68 -7.56
C ILE A 1044 22.08 1.46 -8.35
N SER A 1045 23.16 1.05 -7.68
CA SER A 1045 24.46 0.77 -8.27
C SER A 1045 25.34 0.07 -7.24
N GLY A 1046 26.45 -0.53 -7.68
CA GLY A 1046 27.39 -1.26 -6.81
C GLY A 1046 27.42 -2.75 -7.10
N GLU A 1047 28.28 -3.47 -6.36
CA GLU A 1047 28.56 -4.88 -6.61
C GLU A 1047 28.46 -5.72 -5.34
N CYS A 1048 27.88 -6.92 -5.44
CA CYS A 1048 27.72 -7.84 -4.32
C CYS A 1048 28.14 -9.27 -4.70
N TYR A 1049 28.89 -9.92 -3.81
CA TYR A 1049 29.39 -11.28 -4.00
C TYR A 1049 29.15 -12.09 -2.73
N PHE A 1050 28.20 -13.03 -2.80
CA PHE A 1050 27.71 -13.79 -1.64
C PHE A 1050 28.00 -15.28 -1.82
N ARG A 1051 28.85 -15.86 -0.97
CA ARG A 1051 29.14 -17.30 -0.97
C ARG A 1051 28.16 -18.02 -0.04
N GLY A 1052 26.98 -18.29 -0.57
CA GLY A 1052 25.90 -19.06 0.06
C GLY A 1052 24.52 -18.61 -0.41
N ILE A 1053 23.47 -19.09 0.28
CA ILE A 1053 22.07 -18.85 -0.09
C ILE A 1053 21.53 -17.56 0.55
N ALA A 1054 20.75 -16.80 -0.22
CA ALA A 1054 19.97 -15.68 0.27
C ALA A 1054 18.55 -16.05 0.71
N GLY A 1055 18.00 -15.23 1.60
CA GLY A 1055 16.62 -15.26 2.04
C GLY A 1055 15.58 -14.95 0.96
N GLU A 1056 14.36 -14.67 1.42
CA GLU A 1056 13.23 -14.26 0.59
C GLU A 1056 13.45 -12.84 0.02
N ARG A 1057 12.84 -12.54 -1.13
CA ARG A 1057 12.86 -11.19 -1.76
C ARG A 1057 14.27 -10.65 -2.04
N PHE A 1058 15.19 -11.53 -2.41
CA PHE A 1058 16.53 -11.12 -2.86
C PHE A 1058 16.45 -10.19 -4.07
N ALA A 1059 17.16 -9.07 -4.02
CA ALA A 1059 17.19 -8.03 -5.06
C ALA A 1059 15.82 -7.42 -5.38
N VAL A 1060 14.91 -7.38 -4.40
CA VAL A 1060 13.61 -6.69 -4.55
C VAL A 1060 13.83 -5.21 -4.86
N ARG A 1061 13.14 -4.68 -5.87
CA ARG A 1061 13.30 -3.30 -6.35
C ARG A 1061 14.75 -2.91 -6.74
N ASN A 1062 15.62 -3.88 -7.05
CA ASN A 1062 16.95 -3.57 -7.57
C ASN A 1062 16.82 -2.75 -8.87
N SER A 1063 17.55 -1.64 -8.94
CA SER A 1063 17.45 -0.61 -9.97
C SER A 1063 18.78 -0.39 -10.69
N GLY A 1064 19.84 -1.13 -10.33
CA GLY A 1064 21.13 -1.00 -11.01
C GLY A 1064 22.32 -1.71 -10.36
N ALA A 1065 22.17 -2.35 -9.19
CA ALA A 1065 23.25 -3.11 -8.58
C ALA A 1065 23.48 -4.45 -9.30
N THR A 1066 24.74 -4.90 -9.24
CA THR A 1066 25.16 -6.22 -9.73
C THR A 1066 25.38 -7.16 -8.56
N ALA A 1067 24.81 -8.37 -8.59
CA ALA A 1067 24.93 -9.33 -7.51
C ALA A 1067 25.16 -10.75 -8.02
N VAL A 1068 26.03 -11.51 -7.35
CA VAL A 1068 26.21 -12.95 -7.54
C VAL A 1068 25.95 -13.66 -6.21
N VAL A 1069 25.11 -14.69 -6.24
CA VAL A 1069 24.70 -15.49 -5.07
C VAL A 1069 24.60 -16.97 -5.44
N GLU A 1070 24.72 -17.88 -4.47
CA GLU A 1070 24.72 -19.33 -4.71
C GLU A 1070 23.33 -19.98 -4.56
N GLY A 1071 22.31 -19.20 -4.20
CA GLY A 1071 20.90 -19.59 -4.20
C GLY A 1071 20.03 -18.46 -3.63
N ALA A 1072 18.71 -18.52 -3.85
CA ALA A 1072 17.79 -17.48 -3.39
C ALA A 1072 16.41 -18.04 -3.00
N GLY A 1073 15.70 -17.35 -2.09
CA GLY A 1073 14.31 -17.66 -1.73
C GLY A 1073 13.26 -17.32 -2.78
N ASP A 1074 12.00 -17.39 -2.37
CA ASP A 1074 10.82 -16.92 -3.09
C ASP A 1074 10.95 -15.40 -3.36
N HIS A 1075 10.29 -14.94 -4.42
CA HIS A 1075 10.23 -13.53 -4.84
C HIS A 1075 11.60 -12.91 -5.16
N CYS A 1076 12.59 -13.70 -5.58
CA CYS A 1076 13.85 -13.17 -6.08
C CYS A 1076 13.62 -12.28 -7.32
N CYS A 1077 14.31 -11.13 -7.38
CA CYS A 1077 14.18 -10.09 -8.43
C CYS A 1077 12.79 -9.45 -8.54
N GLU A 1078 11.96 -9.51 -7.49
CA GLU A 1078 10.64 -8.88 -7.47
C GLU A 1078 10.75 -7.35 -7.70
N TYR A 1079 9.93 -6.80 -8.59
CA TYR A 1079 9.98 -5.39 -9.02
C TYR A 1079 11.34 -4.86 -9.49
N MET A 1080 12.27 -5.71 -9.90
CA MET A 1080 13.57 -5.23 -10.39
C MET A 1080 13.39 -4.36 -11.65
N THR A 1081 14.02 -3.19 -11.68
CA THR A 1081 13.96 -2.19 -12.77
C THR A 1081 15.31 -1.95 -13.44
N GLY A 1082 16.38 -2.53 -12.92
CA GLY A 1082 17.73 -2.41 -13.49
C GLY A 1082 18.74 -3.26 -12.71
N GLY A 1083 19.95 -3.37 -13.25
CA GLY A 1083 21.05 -4.14 -12.67
C GLY A 1083 21.16 -5.55 -13.24
N ILE A 1084 22.06 -6.33 -12.65
CA ILE A 1084 22.36 -7.71 -13.07
C ILE A 1084 22.34 -8.63 -11.84
N VAL A 1085 21.57 -9.70 -11.89
CA VAL A 1085 21.56 -10.72 -10.82
C VAL A 1085 22.00 -12.06 -11.39
N VAL A 1086 22.95 -12.72 -10.75
CA VAL A 1086 23.40 -14.07 -11.10
C VAL A 1086 23.14 -15.00 -9.92
N VAL A 1087 22.35 -16.04 -10.15
CA VAL A 1087 22.08 -17.09 -9.15
C VAL A 1087 22.74 -18.38 -9.63
N LEU A 1088 23.74 -18.83 -8.87
CA LEU A 1088 24.55 -20.02 -9.17
C LEU A 1088 23.95 -21.29 -8.56
N GLY A 1089 22.65 -21.34 -8.25
CA GLY A 1089 22.03 -22.51 -7.62
C GLY A 1089 20.50 -22.37 -7.55
N PRO A 1090 19.82 -23.06 -6.62
CA PRO A 1090 18.37 -23.13 -6.60
C PRO A 1090 17.72 -21.79 -6.26
N THR A 1091 16.53 -21.56 -6.83
CA THR A 1091 15.66 -20.41 -6.55
C THR A 1091 14.36 -20.83 -5.90
N GLY A 1092 13.71 -19.93 -5.16
CA GLY A 1092 12.31 -20.07 -4.76
C GLY A 1092 11.33 -19.73 -5.88
N ARG A 1093 10.04 -19.71 -5.52
CA ARG A 1093 8.89 -19.45 -6.40
C ARG A 1093 8.71 -17.96 -6.67
N ASN A 1094 7.88 -17.65 -7.66
CA ASN A 1094 7.50 -16.29 -8.04
C ASN A 1094 8.70 -15.40 -8.40
N PHE A 1095 9.75 -16.01 -8.96
CA PHE A 1095 10.93 -15.29 -9.43
C PHE A 1095 10.52 -14.25 -10.49
N ALA A 1096 11.13 -13.06 -10.43
CA ALA A 1096 10.90 -11.95 -11.37
C ALA A 1096 9.47 -11.39 -11.43
N ALA A 1097 8.64 -11.60 -10.41
CA ALA A 1097 7.32 -10.98 -10.36
C ALA A 1097 7.41 -9.44 -10.39
N GLY A 1098 6.78 -8.83 -11.40
CA GLY A 1098 6.85 -7.37 -11.59
C GLY A 1098 8.21 -6.84 -12.06
N MET A 1099 9.15 -7.71 -12.44
CA MET A 1099 10.44 -7.31 -13.01
C MET A 1099 10.20 -6.62 -14.36
N SER A 1100 10.63 -5.36 -14.46
CA SER A 1100 10.38 -4.48 -15.61
C SER A 1100 11.66 -3.89 -16.20
N GLY A 1101 12.83 -4.19 -15.63
CA GLY A 1101 14.14 -3.83 -16.17
C GLY A 1101 15.29 -4.56 -15.48
N GLY A 1102 16.44 -4.58 -16.15
CA GLY A 1102 17.61 -5.37 -15.76
C GLY A 1102 17.60 -6.79 -16.34
N ILE A 1103 18.61 -7.58 -15.99
CA ILE A 1103 18.74 -9.00 -16.41
C ILE A 1103 19.03 -9.87 -15.19
N ALA A 1104 18.48 -11.08 -15.17
CA ALA A 1104 18.95 -12.13 -14.28
C ALA A 1104 19.45 -13.36 -15.05
N TYR A 1105 20.48 -14.02 -14.53
CA TYR A 1105 20.96 -15.31 -15.00
C TYR A 1105 20.80 -16.34 -13.89
N VAL A 1106 20.15 -17.46 -14.19
CA VAL A 1106 19.89 -18.53 -13.22
C VAL A 1106 20.50 -19.82 -13.74
N LEU A 1107 21.28 -20.50 -12.91
CA LEU A 1107 21.79 -21.82 -13.19
C LEU A 1107 20.70 -22.87 -12.94
N ASP A 1108 20.15 -23.44 -14.02
CA ASP A 1108 19.01 -24.37 -14.02
C ASP A 1108 19.50 -25.80 -14.31
N GLU A 1109 20.10 -26.44 -13.29
CA GLU A 1109 20.70 -27.79 -13.43
C GLU A 1109 19.65 -28.90 -13.58
N ASP A 1110 18.46 -28.74 -12.99
CA ASP A 1110 17.38 -29.73 -12.98
C ASP A 1110 16.29 -29.46 -14.04
N GLY A 1111 16.39 -28.35 -14.77
CA GLY A 1111 15.42 -27.96 -15.79
C GLY A 1111 14.06 -27.50 -15.25
N THR A 1112 13.95 -27.23 -13.94
CA THR A 1112 12.67 -26.89 -13.29
C THR A 1112 12.48 -25.39 -13.06
N PHE A 1113 13.49 -24.55 -13.32
CA PHE A 1113 13.38 -23.10 -13.12
C PHE A 1113 12.14 -22.45 -13.79
N PRO A 1114 11.71 -22.84 -15.02
CA PRO A 1114 10.54 -22.23 -15.66
C PRO A 1114 9.25 -22.33 -14.85
N THR A 1115 9.08 -23.36 -14.00
CA THR A 1115 7.87 -23.53 -13.18
C THR A 1115 7.87 -22.63 -11.93
N ARG A 1116 9.04 -22.09 -11.57
CA ARG A 1116 9.25 -21.18 -10.43
C ARG A 1116 9.27 -19.69 -10.84
N CYS A 1117 9.35 -19.39 -12.14
CA CYS A 1117 9.41 -18.05 -12.68
C CYS A 1117 8.02 -17.48 -13.00
N ASN A 1118 7.77 -16.22 -12.61
CA ASN A 1118 6.54 -15.51 -12.95
C ASN A 1118 6.64 -14.93 -14.37
N MET A 1119 5.98 -15.58 -15.32
CA MET A 1119 6.06 -15.24 -16.75
C MET A 1119 5.19 -14.05 -17.18
N ALA A 1120 4.57 -13.31 -16.25
CA ALA A 1120 3.62 -12.23 -16.59
C ALA A 1120 4.28 -11.02 -17.29
N MET A 1121 5.59 -10.79 -17.08
CA MET A 1121 6.32 -9.63 -17.64
C MET A 1121 7.71 -9.97 -18.21
N VAL A 1122 8.14 -11.22 -18.12
CA VAL A 1122 9.48 -11.66 -18.51
C VAL A 1122 9.39 -12.87 -19.42
N GLU A 1123 10.46 -13.08 -20.19
CA GLU A 1123 10.70 -14.28 -20.97
C GLU A 1123 12.02 -14.94 -20.54
N LEU A 1124 12.10 -16.24 -20.76
CA LEU A 1124 13.30 -17.04 -20.53
C LEU A 1124 14.01 -17.31 -21.85
N GLU A 1125 15.28 -16.95 -21.93
CA GLU A 1125 16.15 -17.14 -23.11
C GLU A 1125 17.31 -18.08 -22.75
N PRO A 1126 17.75 -18.95 -23.68
CA PRO A 1126 19.03 -19.63 -23.55
C PRO A 1126 20.18 -18.62 -23.66
N VAL A 1127 21.32 -18.92 -23.04
CA VAL A 1127 22.54 -18.14 -23.25
C VAL A 1127 23.25 -18.72 -24.48
N PRO A 1128 23.42 -17.95 -25.58
CA PRO A 1128 24.02 -18.47 -26.81
C PRO A 1128 25.51 -18.84 -26.62
N GLU A 1129 25.95 -19.88 -27.34
CA GLU A 1129 27.34 -20.33 -27.34
C GLU A 1129 28.26 -19.32 -28.06
N GLU A 1130 29.52 -19.23 -27.63
CA GLU A 1130 30.50 -18.26 -28.15
C GLU A 1130 30.75 -18.39 -29.67
N GLU A 1131 30.57 -19.57 -30.27
CA GLU A 1131 30.77 -19.77 -31.72
C GLU A 1131 29.75 -19.04 -32.59
N GLU A 1132 28.49 -18.86 -32.16
CA GLU A 1132 27.48 -18.09 -32.90
C GLU A 1132 27.72 -16.57 -32.82
N VAL A 1133 28.36 -16.09 -31.74
CA VAL A 1133 28.73 -14.68 -31.54
C VAL A 1133 30.03 -14.35 -32.28
N ASN A 1134 31.01 -15.26 -32.25
CA ASN A 1134 32.27 -15.12 -32.98
C ASN A 1134 32.07 -15.19 -34.51
N ALA A 1135 31.16 -16.03 -35.00
CA ALA A 1135 30.86 -16.13 -36.44
C ALA A 1135 30.13 -14.91 -37.02
N ARG A 1136 29.46 -14.10 -36.19
CA ARG A 1136 28.69 -12.93 -36.64
C ARG A 1136 29.42 -11.60 -36.54
N GLU A 1137 30.42 -11.42 -35.64
CA GLU A 1137 30.93 -10.07 -35.36
C GLU A 1137 32.46 -9.85 -35.21
N TYR A 1138 33.36 -10.85 -35.26
CA TYR A 1138 34.79 -10.60 -34.96
C TYR A 1138 35.80 -10.88 -36.08
N HIS A 1139 36.16 -9.81 -36.81
CA HIS A 1139 37.44 -9.67 -37.50
C HIS A 1139 38.51 -8.92 -36.69
N HIS A 1140 38.27 -8.55 -35.43
CA HIS A 1140 39.26 -7.80 -34.62
C HIS A 1140 39.33 -8.27 -33.16
N ALA A 1141 40.04 -9.38 -32.93
CA ALA A 1141 40.38 -9.87 -31.60
C ALA A 1141 41.76 -9.33 -31.15
N ALA A 1142 41.82 -8.08 -30.67
CA ALA A 1142 42.97 -7.55 -29.93
C ALA A 1142 42.67 -6.18 -29.27
N ASP A 1143 41.73 -6.06 -28.32
CA ASP A 1143 41.73 -4.92 -27.35
C ASP A 1143 40.70 -5.01 -26.18
N LEU A 1144 40.68 -6.13 -25.44
CA LEU A 1144 39.75 -6.33 -24.30
C LEU A 1144 40.24 -5.76 -22.94
N ALA A 1145 41.35 -5.01 -22.91
CA ALA A 1145 41.98 -4.62 -21.64
C ALA A 1145 41.26 -3.48 -20.88
N THR A 1146 40.50 -2.62 -21.56
CA THR A 1146 39.83 -1.48 -20.90
C THR A 1146 38.52 -1.04 -21.57
N ASN A 1147 38.46 -0.95 -22.91
CA ASN A 1147 37.27 -0.48 -23.63
C ASN A 1147 36.19 -1.56 -23.78
N GLY A 1148 36.55 -2.80 -24.12
CA GLY A 1148 35.57 -3.90 -24.27
C GLY A 1148 34.88 -4.31 -22.97
N ARG A 1149 35.48 -4.06 -21.79
CA ARG A 1149 34.88 -4.38 -20.48
C ARG A 1149 33.67 -3.50 -20.14
N VAL A 1150 33.70 -2.24 -20.57
CA VAL A 1150 32.58 -1.31 -20.37
C VAL A 1150 31.41 -1.72 -21.26
N GLU A 1151 31.68 -2.06 -22.52
CA GLU A 1151 30.65 -2.54 -23.46
C GLU A 1151 29.97 -3.83 -22.99
N VAL A 1152 30.72 -4.79 -22.43
CA VAL A 1152 30.17 -6.05 -21.91
C VAL A 1152 29.21 -5.83 -20.74
N LEU A 1153 29.42 -4.82 -19.89
CA LEU A 1153 28.51 -4.53 -18.77
C LEU A 1153 27.42 -3.51 -19.11
N SER A 1154 27.55 -2.75 -20.21
CA SER A 1154 26.56 -1.75 -20.62
C SER A 1154 25.53 -2.25 -21.63
N ASP A 1155 25.91 -3.13 -22.57
CA ASP A 1155 24.98 -3.64 -23.59
C ASP A 1155 24.23 -4.88 -23.12
N MET A 1156 23.05 -4.66 -22.57
CA MET A 1156 22.13 -5.70 -22.07
C MET A 1156 21.52 -6.59 -23.17
N THR A 1157 21.75 -6.30 -24.45
CA THR A 1157 21.21 -7.09 -25.58
C THR A 1157 22.22 -8.10 -26.14
N ARG A 1158 23.50 -7.98 -25.80
CA ARG A 1158 24.61 -8.79 -26.32
C ARG A 1158 25.55 -9.22 -25.20
N TYR A 1159 26.54 -10.04 -25.54
CA TYR A 1159 27.66 -10.44 -24.66
C TYR A 1159 27.26 -11.18 -23.38
N ASP A 1160 26.13 -11.92 -23.40
CA ASP A 1160 25.62 -12.64 -22.23
C ASP A 1160 26.65 -13.62 -21.65
N ALA A 1161 27.29 -14.46 -22.49
CA ALA A 1161 28.30 -15.42 -22.04
C ALA A 1161 29.54 -14.74 -21.43
N ALA A 1162 30.09 -13.72 -22.08
CA ALA A 1162 31.25 -12.98 -21.59
C ALA A 1162 30.97 -12.26 -20.26
N ARG A 1163 29.78 -11.67 -20.14
CA ARG A 1163 29.32 -11.03 -18.89
C ARG A 1163 29.21 -12.04 -17.76
N LEU A 1164 28.55 -13.17 -18.01
CA LEU A 1164 28.37 -14.21 -17.02
C LEU A 1164 29.72 -14.77 -16.55
N HIS A 1165 30.64 -15.08 -17.48
CA HIS A 1165 32.00 -15.54 -17.16
C HIS A 1165 32.75 -14.53 -16.28
N LEU A 1166 32.67 -13.22 -16.60
CA LEU A 1166 33.28 -12.16 -15.79
C LEU A 1166 32.73 -12.12 -14.36
N LEU A 1167 31.41 -12.16 -14.20
CA LEU A 1167 30.76 -12.06 -12.89
C LEU A 1167 31.06 -13.29 -12.02
N ILE A 1168 31.06 -14.49 -12.60
CA ILE A 1168 31.42 -15.72 -11.89
C ILE A 1168 32.91 -15.73 -11.53
N SER A 1169 33.78 -15.24 -12.42
CA SER A 1169 35.21 -15.07 -12.11
C SER A 1169 35.43 -14.14 -10.90
N ARG A 1170 34.62 -13.08 -10.78
CA ARG A 1170 34.68 -12.18 -9.62
C ARG A 1170 34.13 -12.83 -8.36
N GLN A 1171 33.07 -13.63 -8.44
CA GLN A 1171 32.58 -14.42 -7.32
C GLN A 1171 33.65 -15.39 -6.80
N ALA A 1172 34.31 -16.13 -7.70
CA ALA A 1172 35.43 -17.01 -7.33
C ALA A 1172 36.57 -16.23 -6.66
N ARG A 1173 36.96 -15.08 -7.23
CA ARG A 1173 38.06 -14.26 -6.71
C ARG A 1173 37.75 -13.58 -5.37
N PHE A 1174 36.60 -12.92 -5.25
CA PHE A 1174 36.28 -12.06 -4.11
C PHE A 1174 35.69 -12.86 -2.95
N ALA A 1175 34.77 -13.77 -3.23
CA ALA A 1175 34.11 -14.56 -2.19
C ALA A 1175 34.83 -15.91 -1.91
N GLY A 1176 35.81 -16.29 -2.73
CA GLY A 1176 36.50 -17.58 -2.61
C GLY A 1176 35.57 -18.77 -2.88
N SER A 1177 34.60 -18.59 -3.78
CA SER A 1177 33.58 -19.59 -4.09
C SER A 1177 34.17 -20.76 -4.89
N LEU A 1178 34.08 -21.97 -4.31
CA LEU A 1178 34.48 -23.21 -4.97
C LEU A 1178 33.49 -23.57 -6.09
N ARG A 1179 32.19 -23.36 -5.87
CA ARG A 1179 31.16 -23.54 -6.90
C ARG A 1179 31.42 -22.67 -8.12
N ALA A 1180 31.73 -21.39 -7.92
CA ALA A 1180 32.05 -20.50 -9.02
C ALA A 1180 33.33 -20.95 -9.77
N ALA A 1181 34.37 -21.38 -9.05
CA ALA A 1181 35.58 -21.92 -9.65
C ALA A 1181 35.30 -23.19 -10.48
N HIS A 1182 34.48 -24.11 -9.96
CA HIS A 1182 34.08 -25.34 -10.64
C HIS A 1182 33.30 -25.06 -11.94
N ILE A 1183 32.35 -24.11 -11.89
CA ILE A 1183 31.60 -23.68 -13.08
C ILE A 1183 32.53 -23.11 -14.16
N LEU A 1184 33.54 -22.33 -13.77
CA LEU A 1184 34.51 -21.76 -14.72
C LEU A 1184 35.42 -22.84 -15.33
N GLU A 1185 35.82 -23.84 -14.55
CA GLU A 1185 36.61 -24.98 -15.03
C GLU A 1185 35.82 -25.84 -16.03
N HIS A 1186 34.51 -25.98 -15.81
CA HIS A 1186 33.60 -26.80 -16.63
C HIS A 1186 32.65 -25.94 -17.48
N TRP A 1187 33.13 -24.79 -17.96
CA TRP A 1187 32.29 -23.75 -18.57
C TRP A 1187 31.40 -24.24 -19.71
N ALA A 1188 31.94 -25.07 -20.61
CA ALA A 1188 31.20 -25.63 -21.75
C ALA A 1188 30.02 -26.53 -21.30
N GLU A 1189 30.12 -27.17 -20.14
CA GLU A 1189 29.05 -28.00 -19.57
C GLU A 1189 27.97 -27.14 -18.90
N TYR A 1190 28.37 -26.08 -18.20
CA TYR A 1190 27.46 -25.26 -17.40
C TYR A 1190 26.77 -24.15 -18.20
N LEU A 1191 27.42 -23.58 -19.23
CA LEU A 1191 26.85 -22.49 -20.02
C LEU A 1191 25.45 -22.81 -20.59
N PRO A 1192 25.19 -23.99 -21.18
CA PRO A 1192 23.86 -24.33 -21.70
C PRO A 1192 22.78 -24.50 -20.61
N LYS A 1193 23.20 -24.69 -19.35
CA LYS A 1193 22.30 -24.83 -18.18
C LYS A 1193 21.86 -23.49 -17.62
N PHE A 1194 22.44 -22.37 -18.07
CA PHE A 1194 21.95 -21.05 -17.67
C PHE A 1194 20.67 -20.65 -18.41
N ARG A 1195 19.80 -19.95 -17.69
CA ARG A 1195 18.61 -19.28 -18.23
C ARG A 1195 18.75 -17.79 -18.00
N LYS A 1196 18.59 -17.01 -19.06
CA LYS A 1196 18.50 -15.56 -19.01
C LYS A 1196 17.05 -15.15 -18.82
N VAL A 1197 16.77 -14.32 -17.83
CA VAL A 1197 15.46 -13.73 -17.57
C VAL A 1197 15.46 -12.32 -18.15
N MET A 1198 14.65 -12.09 -19.17
CA MET A 1198 14.59 -10.83 -19.91
C MET A 1198 13.19 -10.20 -19.81
N PRO A 1199 13.05 -8.99 -19.22
CA PRO A 1199 11.76 -8.30 -19.18
C PRO A 1199 11.34 -7.78 -20.55
N LEU A 1200 10.07 -7.99 -20.90
CA LEU A 1200 9.49 -7.63 -22.21
C LEU A 1200 9.55 -6.13 -22.48
N GLU A 1201 9.09 -5.34 -21.51
CA GLU A 1201 9.07 -3.87 -21.58
C GLU A 1201 10.49 -3.28 -21.65
N TYR A 1202 11.44 -3.90 -20.95
CA TYR A 1202 12.85 -3.51 -21.00
C TYR A 1202 13.46 -3.78 -22.37
N ARG A 1203 13.19 -4.95 -22.96
CA ARG A 1203 13.62 -5.27 -24.32
C ARG A 1203 13.07 -4.25 -25.32
N ARG A 1204 11.78 -3.91 -25.21
CA ARG A 1204 11.16 -2.87 -26.06
C ARG A 1204 11.88 -1.53 -25.89
N ALA A 1205 12.09 -1.08 -24.66
CA ALA A 1205 12.76 0.19 -24.38
C ALA A 1205 14.20 0.23 -24.91
N LEU A 1206 14.98 -0.84 -24.75
CA LEU A 1206 16.34 -0.94 -25.30
C LEU A 1206 16.34 -0.85 -26.84
N ALA A 1207 15.40 -1.52 -27.51
CA ALA A 1207 15.25 -1.45 -28.96
C ALA A 1207 14.87 -0.04 -29.44
N GLU A 1208 13.94 0.62 -28.76
CA GLU A 1208 13.55 2.01 -29.03
C GLU A 1208 14.72 2.98 -28.84
N MET A 1209 15.49 2.82 -27.76
CA MET A 1209 16.68 3.64 -27.49
C MET A 1209 17.73 3.48 -28.58
N LYS A 1210 18.01 2.24 -29.02
CA LYS A 1210 18.95 1.95 -30.11
C LYS A 1210 18.49 2.53 -31.45
N ALA A 1211 17.19 2.45 -31.75
CA ALA A 1211 16.61 3.06 -32.95
C ALA A 1211 16.68 4.60 -32.92
N GLN A 1212 16.48 5.21 -31.75
CA GLN A 1212 16.64 6.65 -31.58
C GLN A 1212 18.10 7.09 -31.77
N GLU A 1213 19.07 6.36 -31.22
CA GLU A 1213 20.50 6.63 -31.43
C GLU A 1213 20.90 6.52 -32.91
N ALA A 1214 20.31 5.57 -33.65
CA ALA A 1214 20.55 5.41 -35.08
C ALA A 1214 19.89 6.49 -35.97
N SER A 1215 18.87 7.20 -35.47
CA SER A 1215 18.11 8.21 -36.24
C SER A 1215 18.58 9.66 -36.01
N VAL A 1216 19.51 9.91 -35.09
CA VAL A 1216 20.17 11.21 -34.96
C VAL A 1216 21.21 11.34 -36.08
N PRO A 1217 21.10 12.33 -37.00
CA PRO A 1217 22.13 12.53 -38.01
C PRO A 1217 23.45 12.84 -37.31
N ARG A 1218 24.48 12.02 -37.57
CA ARG A 1218 25.87 12.39 -37.25
C ARG A 1218 26.18 13.66 -38.03
N LEU A 1219 26.04 14.82 -37.39
CA LEU A 1219 26.59 16.07 -37.87
C LEU A 1219 28.10 15.85 -38.00
N MET A 1220 28.54 15.57 -39.23
CA MET A 1220 29.94 15.49 -39.56
C MET A 1220 30.56 16.84 -39.21
N ALA A 1221 31.51 16.81 -38.29
CA ALA A 1221 32.51 17.84 -38.18
C ALA A 1221 33.24 17.92 -39.53
N ALA A 1222 32.93 18.95 -40.31
CA ALA A 1222 33.62 19.28 -41.54
C ALA A 1222 34.28 20.65 -41.37
N GLY A 1223 35.60 20.63 -41.13
CA GLY A 1223 36.53 21.60 -41.71
C GLY A 1223 36.97 22.80 -40.85
N ALA A 1224 38.27 22.75 -40.49
CA ALA A 1224 39.19 23.82 -40.11
C ALA A 1224 39.11 24.40 -38.68
#